data_AF-A0A9Q9EGM8-F1
#
_entry.id   AF-A0A9Q9EGM8-F1
#
_cell.length_a   1.000
_cell.length_b   1.000
_cell.length_c   1.000
_cell.angle_alpha   90.00
_cell.angle_beta   90.00
_cell.angle_gamma   90.00
#
_symmetry.space_group_name_H-M   'P 1'
#
loop_
_entity.id
_entity.type
_entity.pdbx_description
1 polymer ?
#
loop_
_entity_poly.entity_id
_entity_poly.type
_entity_poly.pdbx_seq_one_letter_code
_entity_poly.pdbx_strand_id
1 'polypeptide(L)'
;MPGGVEDTEGQWVLAACVPATDNEGNVLTVSGCLTDIAAQKQSQSDALKRAEAMERAYASEKRFSTFADQANIGIWILNKDSQLTYANKEWFRITNHPLVDHSNVDWTTLMDSANLEIIHSKIEEMRTTKSPLTFEFELLRLWADGQGGMMKTTALAAAYPELSDTGDIITFAGTLTDITHLRWAERLQKLRTDEAVEAKRQQEHFIDMTCHEIRNPLGAALHCADLARSSLLELGDYISGIDALPSEIGTSRPGQLWDSTLEAANIIISCCAHQRRIVDDILTLSKLDSKLLTIAPAPVKLSDMLTEVTRMFEVDAQKADVVFKTATDSSLEILDTGWAVLDRGRLMQVLINLITNSLKFTQREAVRAVTLTVSGSLSRPTEQDLDVDYVPAGIARDRVRLDSQWGSGQDIYLCFKVSDTGCGFNDEQKGRIFERFSQASPRTHSKYGGSGLGLFISREMIELQSGEIGVSSRPGYGSTFAFYVAARVAAAPPVAGDVSTPRVMQRRSTHENGRAKYTILVVEDNLVNQKVLRMQLQKLGHIVHVVSNGVEALQFLETTLCWDDRDTSSKSDPTIDLSVILMDMEMPVMGGIECARRIRGLQNEGRIARHLPIISVSANARDAQVGSALECGMDDAISKPFRVADLMPKIAALVDS
;
A
#
# COMPACT_ATOMS: atom_id res chain seq x y z
N MET A 1 -27.75 -87.95 5.74
CA MET A 1 -29.16 -88.36 5.55
C MET A 1 -29.96 -87.07 5.40
N PRO A 2 -30.69 -86.83 4.30
CA PRO A 2 -31.40 -87.81 3.49
C PRO A 2 -30.59 -88.29 2.27
N GLY A 3 -30.96 -89.46 1.77
CA GLY A 3 -30.30 -90.15 0.67
C GLY A 3 -30.58 -89.48 -0.68
N GLY A 4 -29.51 -89.25 -1.43
CA GLY A 4 -29.60 -88.99 -2.86
C GLY A 4 -29.98 -90.29 -3.53
N VAL A 5 -31.22 -90.38 -3.99
CA VAL A 5 -31.60 -91.31 -5.05
C VAL A 5 -30.68 -90.95 -6.23
N GLU A 6 -29.81 -91.88 -6.63
CA GLU A 6 -29.20 -91.81 -7.96
C GLU A 6 -30.37 -91.82 -8.94
N ASP A 7 -30.72 -90.64 -9.46
CA ASP A 7 -31.53 -90.51 -10.66
C ASP A 7 -30.73 -91.21 -11.75
N THR A 8 -31.06 -92.48 -12.00
CA THR A 8 -30.64 -93.16 -13.22
C THR A 8 -31.24 -92.36 -14.36
N GLU A 9 -30.41 -91.50 -14.98
CA GLU A 9 -30.82 -90.64 -16.08
C GLU A 9 -31.61 -91.45 -17.10
N GLY A 10 -32.92 -91.17 -17.17
CA GLY A 10 -33.80 -91.83 -18.12
C GLY A 10 -33.24 -91.66 -19.53
N GLN A 11 -33.05 -92.77 -20.24
CA GLN A 11 -32.47 -92.75 -21.58
C GLN A 11 -33.48 -92.14 -22.56
N TRP A 12 -33.08 -91.08 -23.26
CA TRP A 12 -33.96 -90.42 -24.21
C TRP A 12 -34.15 -91.29 -25.45
N VAL A 13 -35.37 -91.79 -25.64
CA VAL A 13 -35.75 -92.57 -26.82
C VAL A 13 -36.85 -91.84 -27.60
N LEU A 14 -36.71 -91.82 -28.92
CA LEU A 14 -37.78 -91.43 -29.82
C LEU A 14 -38.56 -92.69 -30.20
N ALA A 15 -39.83 -92.75 -29.78
CA ALA A 15 -40.74 -93.83 -30.14
C ALA A 15 -41.57 -93.45 -31.36
N ALA A 16 -41.43 -94.19 -32.46
CA ALA A 16 -42.32 -94.09 -33.61
C ALA A 16 -43.15 -95.37 -33.69
N CYS A 17 -44.47 -95.25 -33.50
CA CYS A 17 -45.39 -96.38 -33.50
C CYS A 17 -46.40 -96.26 -34.64
N VAL A 18 -46.60 -97.36 -35.36
CA VAL A 18 -47.61 -97.46 -36.42
C VAL A 18 -48.58 -98.58 -36.04
N PRO A 19 -49.88 -98.28 -35.89
CA PRO A 19 -50.90 -99.29 -35.66
C PRO A 19 -51.21 -100.04 -36.96
N ALA A 20 -51.29 -101.37 -36.89
CA ALA A 20 -51.82 -102.22 -37.94
C ALA A 20 -53.28 -102.57 -37.61
N THR A 21 -54.20 -102.26 -38.52
CA THR A 21 -55.65 -102.48 -38.35
C THR A 21 -56.16 -103.62 -39.23
N ASP A 22 -57.28 -104.23 -38.84
CA ASP A 22 -58.04 -105.14 -39.69
C ASP A 22 -58.86 -104.39 -40.75
N ASN A 23 -59.52 -105.14 -41.63
CA ASN A 23 -60.37 -104.59 -42.70
C ASN A 23 -61.65 -103.91 -42.18
N GLU A 24 -61.96 -104.02 -40.89
CA GLU A 24 -63.06 -103.31 -40.21
C GLU A 24 -62.57 -102.05 -39.48
N GLY A 25 -61.26 -101.77 -39.50
CA GLY A 25 -60.63 -100.59 -38.91
C GLY A 25 -60.20 -100.74 -37.46
N ASN A 26 -60.30 -101.93 -36.86
CA ASN A 26 -59.89 -102.18 -35.48
C ASN A 26 -58.38 -102.45 -35.40
N VAL A 27 -57.69 -101.86 -34.43
CA VAL A 27 -56.23 -102.04 -34.25
C VAL A 27 -55.95 -103.45 -33.74
N LEU A 28 -55.29 -104.25 -34.58
CA LEU A 28 -54.89 -105.63 -34.25
C LEU A 28 -53.58 -105.66 -33.48
N THR A 29 -52.57 -104.93 -33.97
CA THR A 29 -51.23 -104.88 -33.37
C THR A 29 -50.64 -103.48 -33.53
N VAL A 30 -49.78 -103.06 -32.60
CA VAL A 30 -49.00 -101.84 -32.74
C VAL A 30 -47.55 -102.24 -32.87
N SER A 31 -46.95 -101.89 -34.01
CA SER A 31 -45.51 -102.09 -34.23
C SER A 31 -44.82 -100.75 -34.07
N GLY A 32 -43.80 -100.68 -33.22
CA GLY A 32 -43.04 -99.47 -33.00
C GLY A 32 -41.54 -99.71 -33.06
N CYS A 33 -40.79 -98.70 -33.48
CA CYS A 33 -39.35 -98.64 -33.30
C CYS A 33 -39.00 -97.60 -32.24
N LEU A 34 -38.04 -97.94 -31.38
CA LEU A 34 -37.43 -97.02 -30.42
C LEU A 34 -36.04 -96.68 -30.95
N THR A 35 -35.77 -95.39 -31.16
CA THR A 35 -34.44 -94.90 -31.52
C THR A 35 -33.86 -94.19 -30.31
N ASP A 36 -32.67 -94.60 -29.86
CA ASP A 36 -31.95 -93.85 -28.83
C ASP A 36 -31.50 -92.51 -29.40
N ILE A 37 -32.00 -91.42 -28.79
CA ILE A 37 -31.68 -90.03 -29.15
C ILE A 37 -30.91 -89.32 -28.03
N ALA A 38 -30.39 -90.04 -27.03
CA ALA A 38 -29.64 -89.46 -25.91
C ALA A 38 -28.45 -88.62 -26.41
N ALA A 39 -27.68 -89.13 -27.39
CA ALA A 39 -26.58 -88.39 -27.99
C ALA A 39 -27.04 -87.09 -28.69
N GLN A 40 -28.19 -87.10 -29.36
CA GLN A 40 -28.74 -85.93 -30.03
C GLN A 40 -29.26 -84.89 -29.02
N LYS A 41 -29.92 -85.33 -27.94
CA LYS A 41 -30.36 -84.46 -26.85
C LYS A 41 -29.20 -83.85 -26.08
N GLN A 42 -28.14 -84.61 -25.84
CA GLN A 42 -26.92 -84.12 -25.21
C GLN A 42 -26.26 -83.04 -26.08
N SER A 43 -26.11 -83.28 -27.38
CA SER A 43 -25.56 -82.29 -28.32
C SER A 43 -26.39 -81.00 -28.39
N GLN A 44 -27.73 -81.10 -28.36
CA GLN A 44 -28.61 -79.92 -28.30
C GLN A 44 -28.47 -79.14 -26.98
N SER A 45 -28.38 -79.83 -25.84
CA SER A 45 -28.18 -79.21 -24.53
C SER A 45 -26.83 -78.49 -24.43
N ASP A 46 -25.76 -79.13 -24.92
CA ASP A 46 -24.42 -78.54 -24.95
C ASP A 46 -24.35 -77.33 -25.89
N ALA A 47 -25.05 -77.38 -27.04
CA ALA A 47 -25.17 -76.25 -27.95
C ALA A 47 -25.94 -75.08 -27.31
N LEU A 48 -27.03 -75.35 -26.58
CA LEU A 48 -27.80 -74.32 -25.88
C LEU A 48 -26.97 -73.66 -24.76
N LYS A 49 -26.27 -74.46 -23.94
CA LYS A 49 -25.38 -73.95 -22.89
C LYS A 49 -24.25 -73.08 -23.46
N ARG A 50 -23.67 -73.46 -24.60
CA ARG A 50 -22.65 -72.65 -25.29
C ARG A 50 -23.24 -71.33 -25.81
N ALA A 51 -24.45 -71.36 -26.37
CA ALA A 51 -25.12 -70.15 -26.84
C ALA A 51 -25.42 -69.19 -25.67
N GLU A 52 -25.97 -69.67 -24.56
CA GLU A 52 -26.22 -68.87 -23.35
C GLU A 52 -24.94 -68.32 -22.72
N ALA A 53 -23.85 -69.09 -22.73
CA ALA A 53 -22.54 -68.64 -22.26
C ALA A 53 -21.97 -67.54 -23.16
N MET A 54 -22.11 -67.70 -24.48
CA MET A 54 -21.67 -66.71 -25.47
C MET A 54 -22.48 -65.42 -25.36
N GLU A 55 -23.80 -65.50 -25.16
CA GLU A 55 -24.67 -64.33 -24.96
C GLU A 55 -24.33 -63.59 -23.65
N ARG A 56 -24.07 -64.33 -22.56
CA ARG A 56 -23.60 -63.72 -21.31
C ARG A 56 -22.24 -63.04 -21.46
N ALA A 57 -21.30 -63.66 -22.18
CA ALA A 57 -20.00 -63.07 -22.47
C ALA A 57 -20.15 -61.77 -23.29
N TYR A 58 -20.96 -61.82 -24.36
CA TYR A 58 -21.26 -60.66 -25.19
C TYR A 58 -21.93 -59.52 -24.41
N ALA A 59 -22.90 -59.84 -23.54
CA ALA A 59 -23.55 -58.86 -22.69
C ALA A 59 -22.57 -58.23 -21.67
N SER A 60 -21.65 -59.02 -21.12
CA SER A 60 -20.61 -58.54 -20.21
C SER A 60 -19.62 -57.60 -20.92
N GLU A 61 -19.16 -57.99 -22.11
CA GLU A 61 -18.26 -57.18 -22.95
C GLU A 61 -18.91 -55.85 -23.34
N LYS A 62 -20.18 -55.87 -23.77
CA LYS A 62 -20.92 -54.65 -24.10
C LYS A 62 -21.11 -53.74 -22.89
N ARG A 63 -21.36 -54.29 -21.69
CA ARG A 63 -21.45 -53.51 -20.45
C ARG A 63 -20.12 -52.86 -20.10
N PHE A 64 -19.01 -53.60 -20.19
CA PHE A 64 -17.68 -53.06 -19.96
C PHE A 64 -17.34 -51.94 -20.94
N SER A 65 -17.56 -52.15 -22.24
CA SER A 65 -17.35 -51.14 -23.27
C SER A 65 -18.18 -49.87 -23.02
N THR A 66 -19.45 -50.02 -22.63
CA THR A 66 -20.32 -48.86 -22.32
C THR A 66 -19.84 -48.11 -21.08
N PHE A 67 -19.42 -48.83 -20.03
CA PHE A 67 -18.87 -48.23 -18.81
C PHE A 67 -17.57 -47.48 -19.08
N ALA A 68 -16.64 -48.08 -19.82
CA ALA A 68 -15.38 -47.46 -20.18
C ALA A 68 -15.58 -46.20 -21.04
N ASP A 69 -16.55 -46.20 -21.96
CA ASP A 69 -16.85 -45.04 -22.81
C ASP A 69 -17.51 -43.87 -22.06
N GLN A 70 -18.18 -44.13 -20.94
CA GLN A 70 -18.81 -43.09 -20.11
C GLN A 70 -17.91 -42.60 -18.95
N ALA A 71 -16.76 -43.24 -18.75
CA ALA A 71 -15.83 -42.87 -17.68
C ALA A 71 -15.13 -41.54 -18.01
N ASN A 72 -15.06 -40.64 -17.03
CA ASN A 72 -14.30 -39.37 -17.11
C ASN A 72 -12.78 -39.55 -16.87
N ILE A 73 -12.28 -40.75 -17.10
CA ILE A 73 -10.85 -41.09 -17.02
C ILE A 73 -10.44 -41.79 -18.29
N GLY A 74 -9.23 -41.52 -18.78
CA GLY A 74 -8.66 -42.21 -19.92
C GLY A 74 -8.25 -43.61 -19.52
N ILE A 75 -8.97 -44.63 -19.97
CA ILE A 75 -8.62 -46.03 -19.74
C ILE A 75 -7.79 -46.51 -20.92
N TRP A 76 -6.66 -47.16 -20.65
CA TRP A 76 -5.76 -47.66 -21.68
C TRP A 76 -5.18 -49.03 -21.30
N ILE A 77 -4.84 -49.81 -22.32
CA ILE A 77 -4.15 -51.10 -22.19
C ILE A 77 -3.03 -51.13 -23.21
N LEU A 78 -1.83 -51.48 -22.76
CA LEU A 78 -0.64 -51.73 -23.56
C LEU A 78 -0.33 -53.23 -23.57
N ASN A 79 0.19 -53.74 -24.68
CA ASN A 79 0.80 -55.07 -24.72
C ASN A 79 2.20 -55.08 -24.05
N LYS A 80 2.81 -56.27 -23.97
CA LYS A 80 4.17 -56.47 -23.43
C LYS A 80 5.27 -55.63 -24.12
N ASP A 81 5.04 -55.25 -25.37
CA ASP A 81 5.93 -54.45 -26.23
C ASP A 81 5.61 -52.94 -26.14
N SER A 82 4.76 -52.54 -25.18
CA SER A 82 4.34 -51.15 -24.92
C SER A 82 3.54 -50.49 -26.05
N GLN A 83 2.88 -51.28 -26.90
CA GLN A 83 1.96 -50.78 -27.92
C GLN A 83 0.53 -50.76 -27.39
N LEU A 84 -0.23 -49.73 -27.75
CA LEU A 84 -1.61 -49.54 -27.32
C LEU A 84 -2.53 -50.56 -27.99
N THR A 85 -3.19 -51.39 -27.18
CA THR A 85 -4.19 -52.37 -27.65
C THR A 85 -5.61 -51.92 -27.41
N TYR A 86 -5.83 -51.05 -26.42
CA TYR A 86 -7.14 -50.50 -26.11
C TYR A 86 -6.98 -49.10 -25.51
N ALA A 87 -7.88 -48.20 -25.90
CA ALA A 87 -8.10 -46.93 -25.23
C ALA A 87 -9.56 -46.49 -25.39
N ASN A 88 -10.15 -45.94 -24.34
CA ASN A 88 -11.49 -45.35 -24.39
C ASN A 88 -11.47 -43.94 -25.01
N LYS A 89 -12.65 -43.39 -25.31
CA LYS A 89 -12.79 -42.04 -25.88
C LYS A 89 -12.13 -40.93 -25.06
N GLU A 90 -12.17 -41.07 -23.73
CA GLU A 90 -11.64 -40.07 -22.82
C GLU A 90 -10.11 -40.00 -22.88
N TRP A 91 -9.42 -41.12 -23.12
CA TRP A 91 -7.97 -41.12 -23.33
C TRP A 91 -7.59 -40.24 -24.53
N PHE A 92 -8.28 -40.39 -25.67
CA PHE A 92 -8.06 -39.54 -26.85
C PHE A 92 -8.38 -38.07 -26.57
N ARG A 93 -9.42 -37.81 -25.76
CA ARG A 93 -9.77 -36.45 -25.34
C ARG A 93 -8.68 -35.82 -24.49
N ILE A 94 -8.09 -36.54 -23.53
CA ILE A 94 -7.04 -36.04 -22.62
C ILE A 94 -5.74 -35.81 -23.39
N THR A 95 -5.34 -36.75 -24.25
CA THR A 95 -4.09 -36.68 -25.03
C THR A 95 -4.17 -35.74 -26.23
N ASN A 96 -5.38 -35.39 -26.67
CA ASN A 96 -5.66 -34.69 -27.92
C ASN A 96 -5.14 -35.45 -29.15
N HIS A 97 -5.05 -36.77 -29.05
CA HIS A 97 -4.72 -37.64 -30.18
C HIS A 97 -5.96 -37.83 -31.07
N PRO A 98 -5.84 -37.83 -32.41
CA PRO A 98 -6.95 -38.13 -33.29
C PRO A 98 -7.52 -39.53 -33.02
N LEU A 99 -8.84 -39.68 -33.18
CA LEU A 99 -9.51 -40.97 -33.03
C LEU A 99 -9.14 -41.86 -34.22
N VAL A 100 -8.21 -42.79 -33.99
CA VAL A 100 -7.75 -43.78 -34.97
C VAL A 100 -7.86 -45.17 -34.39
N ASP A 101 -7.75 -46.20 -35.23
CA ASP A 101 -7.61 -47.58 -34.76
C ASP A 101 -6.45 -47.68 -33.75
N HIS A 102 -6.65 -48.41 -32.65
CA HIS A 102 -5.66 -48.54 -31.56
C HIS A 102 -4.29 -48.98 -32.06
N SER A 103 -4.25 -49.82 -33.11
CA SER A 103 -3.01 -50.29 -33.74
C SER A 103 -2.18 -49.19 -34.42
N ASN A 104 -2.79 -48.04 -34.74
CA ASN A 104 -2.15 -46.91 -35.42
C ASN A 104 -1.85 -45.74 -34.47
N VAL A 105 -2.03 -45.92 -33.16
CA VAL A 105 -1.75 -44.88 -32.16
C VAL A 105 -0.28 -44.90 -31.79
N ASP A 106 0.43 -43.80 -32.07
CA ASP A 106 1.78 -43.57 -31.56
C ASP A 106 1.74 -42.62 -30.36
N TRP A 107 1.59 -43.20 -29.18
CA TRP A 107 1.50 -42.44 -27.93
C TRP A 107 2.82 -41.77 -27.54
N THR A 108 3.96 -42.15 -28.16
CA THR A 108 5.26 -41.56 -27.83
C THR A 108 5.38 -40.11 -28.31
N THR A 109 4.65 -39.75 -29.36
CA THR A 109 4.61 -38.39 -29.94
C THR A 109 3.89 -37.36 -29.08
N LEU A 110 3.20 -37.79 -28.02
CA LEU A 110 2.36 -36.95 -27.18
C LEU A 110 3.14 -36.13 -26.14
N MET A 111 4.44 -36.41 -25.98
CA MET A 111 5.26 -35.93 -24.87
C MET A 111 6.66 -35.53 -25.36
N ASP A 112 7.38 -34.77 -24.54
CA ASP A 112 8.80 -34.52 -24.78
C ASP A 112 9.69 -35.71 -24.34
N SER A 113 10.95 -35.69 -24.76
CA SER A 113 11.91 -36.76 -24.48
C SER A 113 12.10 -37.01 -22.98
N ALA A 114 12.04 -35.96 -22.15
CA ALA A 114 12.20 -36.08 -20.71
C ALA A 114 11.03 -36.86 -20.08
N ASN A 115 9.79 -36.57 -20.46
CA ASN A 115 8.62 -37.31 -19.97
C ASN A 115 8.55 -38.74 -20.53
N LEU A 116 9.03 -38.98 -21.75
CA LEU A 116 9.17 -40.32 -22.31
C LEU A 116 10.11 -41.20 -21.50
N GLU A 117 11.27 -40.67 -21.10
CA GLU A 117 12.24 -41.38 -20.25
C GLU A 117 11.62 -41.77 -18.89
N ILE A 118 10.83 -40.86 -18.29
CA ILE A 118 10.11 -41.15 -17.04
C ILE A 118 9.16 -42.33 -17.22
N ILE A 119 8.35 -42.33 -18.29
CA ILE A 119 7.37 -43.40 -18.53
C ILE A 119 8.07 -44.73 -18.82
N HIS A 120 9.11 -44.74 -19.66
CA HIS A 120 9.87 -45.96 -19.93
C HIS A 120 10.50 -46.51 -18.65
N SER A 121 11.07 -45.66 -17.81
CA SER A 121 11.60 -46.06 -16.51
C SER A 121 10.51 -46.67 -15.61
N LYS A 122 9.29 -46.11 -15.62
CA LYS A 122 8.17 -46.61 -14.80
C LYS A 122 7.61 -47.93 -15.32
N ILE A 123 7.57 -48.13 -16.63
CA ILE A 123 7.18 -49.41 -17.24
C ILE A 123 8.19 -50.50 -16.86
N GLU A 124 9.48 -50.20 -16.90
CA GLU A 124 10.52 -51.17 -16.53
C GLU A 124 10.54 -51.47 -15.03
N GLU A 125 10.25 -50.47 -14.19
CA GLU A 125 10.01 -50.65 -12.76
C GLU A 125 8.84 -51.62 -12.54
N MET A 126 7.69 -51.42 -13.19
CA MET A 126 6.55 -52.35 -13.12
C MET A 126 6.89 -53.75 -13.64
N ARG A 127 7.74 -53.86 -14.67
CA ARG A 127 8.20 -55.15 -15.20
C ARG A 127 8.99 -55.95 -14.16
N THR A 128 9.77 -55.25 -13.36
CA THR A 128 10.62 -55.83 -12.32
C THR A 128 9.85 -56.12 -11.04
N THR A 129 9.07 -55.16 -10.54
CA THR A 129 8.36 -55.26 -9.26
C THR A 129 7.06 -56.04 -9.36
N LYS A 130 6.45 -56.09 -10.56
CA LYS A 130 5.11 -56.64 -10.81
C LYS A 130 4.03 -56.01 -9.92
N SER A 131 4.21 -54.74 -9.54
CA SER A 131 3.30 -54.00 -8.67
C SER A 131 2.68 -52.79 -9.39
N PRO A 132 1.50 -52.30 -8.96
CA PRO A 132 0.94 -51.05 -9.45
C PRO A 132 1.82 -49.84 -9.14
N LEU A 133 1.82 -48.84 -10.03
CA LEU A 133 2.50 -47.56 -9.85
C LEU A 133 1.57 -46.39 -10.19
N THR A 134 1.83 -45.25 -9.57
CA THR A 134 1.17 -43.98 -9.88
C THR A 134 2.21 -42.89 -10.05
N PHE A 135 2.12 -42.13 -11.13
CA PHE A 135 3.09 -41.09 -11.46
C PHE A 135 2.46 -40.00 -12.33
N GLU A 136 3.09 -38.82 -12.32
CA GLU A 136 2.66 -37.65 -13.07
C GLU A 136 3.62 -37.37 -14.22
N PHE A 137 3.10 -36.84 -15.33
CA PHE A 137 3.88 -36.40 -16.47
C PHE A 137 3.16 -35.30 -17.24
N GLU A 138 3.90 -34.60 -18.10
CA GLU A 138 3.37 -33.52 -18.94
C GLU A 138 3.18 -33.99 -20.38
N LEU A 139 2.02 -33.68 -20.94
CA LEU A 139 1.68 -33.84 -22.35
C LEU A 139 2.05 -32.56 -23.13
N LEU A 140 2.34 -32.70 -24.42
CA LEU A 140 2.56 -31.56 -25.33
C LEU A 140 1.28 -30.77 -25.61
N ARG A 141 0.12 -31.35 -25.31
CA ARG A 141 -1.16 -30.67 -25.35
C ARG A 141 -1.13 -29.43 -24.46
N LEU A 142 -1.62 -28.31 -24.98
CA LEU A 142 -1.82 -27.09 -24.22
C LEU A 142 -3.23 -27.06 -23.61
N TRP A 143 -3.30 -26.67 -22.35
CA TRP A 143 -4.50 -26.38 -21.59
C TRP A 143 -4.61 -24.87 -21.38
N ALA A 144 -5.80 -24.33 -21.62
CA ALA A 144 -6.09 -22.90 -21.48
C ALA A 144 -6.72 -22.61 -20.11
N ASP A 145 -6.20 -21.60 -19.41
CA ASP A 145 -6.65 -21.21 -18.07
C ASP A 145 -7.91 -20.33 -18.03
N GLY A 146 -8.49 -20.02 -19.20
CA GLY A 146 -9.65 -19.14 -19.34
C GLY A 146 -9.34 -17.64 -19.20
N GLN A 147 -8.10 -17.26 -18.84
CA GLN A 147 -7.62 -15.87 -18.78
C GLN A 147 -6.60 -15.54 -19.87
N GLY A 148 -6.37 -16.46 -20.81
CA GLY A 148 -5.48 -16.30 -21.95
C GLY A 148 -4.09 -16.92 -21.75
N GLY A 149 -3.82 -17.51 -20.59
CA GLY A 149 -2.62 -18.30 -20.32
C GLY A 149 -2.75 -19.72 -20.87
N MET A 150 -1.65 -20.23 -21.43
CA MET A 150 -1.53 -21.60 -21.92
C MET A 150 -0.45 -22.32 -21.12
N MET A 151 -0.73 -23.54 -20.68
CA MET A 151 0.25 -24.41 -20.04
C MET A 151 0.17 -25.84 -20.59
N LYS A 152 1.25 -26.61 -20.48
CA LYS A 152 1.21 -28.04 -20.82
C LYS A 152 0.21 -28.76 -19.92
N THR A 153 -0.54 -29.70 -20.49
CA THR A 153 -1.46 -30.55 -19.74
C THR A 153 -0.68 -31.50 -18.84
N THR A 154 -0.93 -31.48 -17.54
CA THR A 154 -0.36 -32.44 -16.58
C THR A 154 -1.34 -33.59 -16.40
N ALA A 155 -0.86 -34.80 -16.67
CA ALA A 155 -1.65 -36.02 -16.52
C ALA A 155 -1.11 -36.88 -15.37
N LEU A 156 -2.04 -37.44 -14.60
CA LEU A 156 -1.79 -38.44 -13.57
C LEU A 156 -2.10 -39.81 -14.17
N ALA A 157 -1.09 -40.68 -14.26
CA ALA A 157 -1.29 -42.07 -14.64
C ALA A 157 -1.20 -43.00 -13.44
N ALA A 158 -2.18 -43.90 -13.34
CA ALA A 158 -2.14 -45.05 -12.44
C ALA A 158 -2.16 -46.31 -13.30
N ALA A 159 -1.07 -47.09 -13.24
CA ALA A 159 -0.85 -48.25 -14.10
C ALA A 159 -0.58 -49.50 -13.24
N TYR A 160 -0.99 -50.65 -13.74
CA TYR A 160 -0.73 -51.95 -13.13
C TYR A 160 -0.44 -53.02 -14.21
N PRO A 161 0.44 -53.99 -13.92
CA PRO A 161 0.67 -55.13 -14.78
C PRO A 161 -0.41 -56.19 -14.59
N GLU A 162 -0.93 -56.75 -15.68
CA GLU A 162 -1.76 -57.96 -15.67
C GLU A 162 -0.87 -59.19 -15.85
N LEU A 163 -1.02 -60.15 -14.94
CA LEU A 163 -0.16 -61.34 -14.87
C LEU A 163 -0.94 -62.58 -15.35
N SER A 164 -0.24 -63.50 -16.01
CA SER A 164 -0.73 -64.84 -16.34
C SER A 164 -0.77 -65.73 -15.10
N ASP A 165 -1.42 -66.89 -15.23
CA ASP A 165 -1.38 -67.96 -14.23
C ASP A 165 0.05 -68.46 -13.92
N THR A 166 1.00 -68.23 -14.84
CA THR A 166 2.44 -68.54 -14.68
C THR A 166 3.24 -67.40 -14.04
N GLY A 167 2.61 -66.25 -13.80
CA GLY A 167 3.22 -65.06 -13.22
C GLY A 167 3.96 -64.17 -14.24
N ASP A 168 3.78 -64.40 -15.54
CA ASP A 168 4.37 -63.59 -16.61
C ASP A 168 3.46 -62.40 -16.95
N ILE A 169 4.03 -61.27 -17.35
CA ILE A 169 3.23 -60.09 -17.70
C ILE A 169 2.60 -60.30 -19.08
N ILE A 170 1.28 -60.17 -19.15
CA ILE A 170 0.50 -60.25 -20.39
C ILE A 170 0.36 -58.84 -20.99
N THR A 171 -0.07 -57.89 -20.16
CA THR A 171 -0.49 -56.54 -20.54
C THR A 171 -0.20 -55.56 -19.42
N PHE A 172 -0.08 -54.28 -19.75
CA PHE A 172 -0.11 -53.19 -18.77
C PHE A 172 -1.40 -52.42 -18.95
N ALA A 173 -2.21 -52.32 -17.91
CA ALA A 173 -3.45 -51.58 -17.95
C ALA A 173 -3.37 -50.38 -17.01
N GLY A 174 -4.08 -49.31 -17.32
CA GLY A 174 -4.03 -48.13 -16.49
C GLY A 174 -5.11 -47.10 -16.80
N THR A 175 -5.09 -46.07 -15.97
CA THR A 175 -5.95 -44.91 -16.07
C THR A 175 -5.11 -43.66 -16.24
N LEU A 176 -5.68 -42.66 -16.89
CA LEU A 176 -5.08 -41.37 -17.18
C LEU A 176 -6.09 -40.28 -16.78
N THR A 177 -5.69 -39.38 -15.89
CA THR A 177 -6.55 -38.29 -15.42
C THR A 177 -5.88 -36.95 -15.68
N ASP A 178 -6.60 -36.00 -16.27
CA ASP A 178 -6.13 -34.61 -16.42
C ASP A 178 -6.21 -33.88 -15.08
N ILE A 179 -5.04 -33.58 -14.49
CA ILE A 179 -4.91 -32.86 -13.22
C ILE A 179 -4.39 -31.42 -13.42
N THR A 180 -4.40 -30.91 -14.66
CA THR A 180 -3.85 -29.59 -15.00
C THR A 180 -4.51 -28.47 -14.22
N HIS A 181 -5.84 -28.52 -14.07
CA HIS A 181 -6.60 -27.54 -13.29
C HIS A 181 -6.21 -27.53 -11.80
N LEU A 182 -5.87 -28.69 -11.22
CA LEU A 182 -5.41 -28.79 -9.83
C LEU A 182 -4.02 -28.18 -9.68
N ARG A 183 -3.09 -28.52 -10.58
CA ARG A 183 -1.73 -27.95 -10.58
C ARG A 183 -1.73 -26.45 -10.82
N TRP A 184 -2.62 -25.95 -11.69
CA TRP A 184 -2.82 -24.52 -11.91
C TRP A 184 -3.34 -23.81 -10.65
N ALA A 185 -4.38 -24.37 -10.00
CA ALA A 185 -4.93 -23.81 -8.77
C ALA A 185 -3.90 -23.80 -7.63
N GLU A 186 -3.11 -24.87 -7.48
CA GLU A 186 -2.01 -24.96 -6.51
C GLU A 186 -0.93 -23.88 -6.78
N ARG A 187 -0.50 -23.73 -8.04
CA ARG A 187 0.47 -22.69 -8.42
C ARG A 187 -0.06 -21.29 -8.17
N LEU A 188 -1.32 -21.02 -8.52
CA LEU A 188 -1.94 -19.72 -8.30
C LEU A 188 -2.09 -19.41 -6.81
N GLN A 189 -2.49 -20.40 -6.00
CA GLN A 189 -2.57 -20.25 -4.55
C GLN A 189 -1.20 -19.97 -3.94
N LYS A 190 -0.17 -20.71 -4.37
CA LYS A 190 1.22 -20.48 -3.93
C LYS A 190 1.69 -19.06 -4.28
N LEU A 191 1.50 -18.62 -5.52
CA LEU A 191 1.84 -17.25 -5.95
C LEU A 191 1.14 -16.19 -5.08
N ARG A 192 -0.17 -16.31 -4.86
CA ARG A 192 -0.91 -15.37 -4.00
C ARG A 192 -0.45 -15.39 -2.54
N THR A 193 -0.07 -16.57 -2.04
CA THR A 193 0.44 -16.71 -0.67
C THR A 193 1.81 -16.05 -0.55
N ASP A 194 2.69 -16.27 -1.52
CA ASP A 194 4.02 -15.67 -1.57
C ASP A 194 3.92 -14.13 -1.69
N GLU A 195 3.03 -13.61 -2.55
CA GLU A 195 2.73 -12.18 -2.66
C GLU A 195 2.21 -11.59 -1.34
N ALA A 196 1.28 -12.29 -0.66
CA ALA A 196 0.73 -11.84 0.62
C ALA A 196 1.78 -11.86 1.74
N VAL A 197 2.65 -12.87 1.77
CA VAL A 197 3.76 -12.97 2.73
C VAL A 197 4.76 -11.85 2.50
N GLU A 198 5.13 -11.57 1.26
CA GLU A 198 6.07 -10.50 0.94
C GLU A 198 5.47 -9.12 1.27
N ALA A 199 4.20 -8.87 0.94
CA ALA A 199 3.49 -7.66 1.32
C ALA A 199 3.43 -7.48 2.85
N LYS A 200 3.14 -8.56 3.60
CA LYS A 200 3.16 -8.53 5.06
C LYS A 200 4.56 -8.23 5.61
N ARG A 201 5.59 -8.84 5.04
CA ARG A 201 6.99 -8.59 5.43
C ARG A 201 7.40 -7.14 5.19
N GLN A 202 7.00 -6.56 4.06
CA GLN A 202 7.22 -5.14 3.78
C GLN A 202 6.50 -4.24 4.80
N GLN A 203 5.28 -4.59 5.21
CA GLN A 203 4.54 -3.87 6.24
C GLN A 203 5.20 -3.96 7.63
N GLU A 204 5.66 -5.15 8.04
CA GLU A 204 6.39 -5.33 9.30
C GLU A 204 7.70 -4.54 9.31
N HIS A 205 8.46 -4.61 8.21
CA HIS A 205 9.70 -3.85 8.05
C HIS A 205 9.45 -2.32 8.11
N PHE A 206 8.36 -1.84 7.51
CA PHE A 206 7.94 -0.44 7.58
C PHE A 206 7.71 0.01 9.04
N ILE A 207 7.03 -0.81 9.85
CA ILE A 207 6.75 -0.51 11.26
C ILE A 207 8.04 -0.47 12.06
N ASP A 208 8.91 -1.47 11.91
CA ASP A 208 10.16 -1.56 12.66
C ASP A 208 11.08 -0.36 12.38
N MET A 209 11.25 0.01 11.11
CA MET A 209 12.06 1.16 10.71
C MET A 209 11.47 2.47 11.24
N THR A 210 10.16 2.66 11.10
CA THR A 210 9.46 3.83 11.63
C THR A 210 9.66 3.98 13.13
N CYS A 211 9.51 2.89 13.89
CA CYS A 211 9.70 2.90 15.33
C CYS A 211 11.15 3.21 15.71
N HIS A 212 12.12 2.67 14.98
CA HIS A 212 13.53 2.94 15.19
C HIS A 212 13.89 4.42 14.93
N GLU A 213 13.41 4.99 13.83
CA GLU A 213 13.63 6.39 13.44
C GLU A 213 12.97 7.39 14.41
N ILE A 214 11.82 7.05 15.00
CA ILE A 214 11.18 7.90 16.02
C ILE A 214 11.90 7.79 17.37
N ARG A 215 12.34 6.58 17.75
CA ARG A 215 12.95 6.30 19.06
C ARG A 215 14.31 6.98 19.24
N ASN A 216 15.15 7.00 18.21
CA ASN A 216 16.51 7.55 18.30
C ASN A 216 16.57 9.04 18.73
N PRO A 217 15.89 9.98 18.04
CA PRO A 217 15.84 11.38 18.49
C PRO A 217 15.10 11.54 19.82
N LEU A 218 14.16 10.64 20.16
CA LEU A 218 13.45 10.69 21.44
C LEU A 218 14.41 10.41 22.61
N GLY A 219 15.26 9.39 22.46
CA GLY A 219 16.28 9.05 23.46
C GLY A 219 17.29 10.17 23.66
N ALA A 220 17.74 10.80 22.56
CA ALA A 220 18.63 11.96 22.62
C ALA A 220 17.98 13.17 23.31
N ALA A 221 16.71 13.47 22.99
CA ALA A 221 15.96 14.55 23.61
C ALA A 221 15.76 14.32 25.12
N LEU A 222 15.47 13.08 25.53
CA LEU A 222 15.31 12.73 26.94
C LEU A 222 16.62 12.93 27.72
N HIS A 223 17.75 12.47 27.16
CA HIS A 223 19.06 12.65 27.78
C HIS A 223 19.44 14.14 27.90
N CYS A 224 19.16 14.94 26.87
CA CYS A 224 19.39 16.38 26.93
C CYS A 224 18.47 17.07 27.95
N ALA A 225 17.23 16.62 28.09
CA ALA A 225 16.31 17.14 29.09
C ALA A 225 16.79 16.82 30.52
N ASP A 226 17.32 15.62 30.75
CA ASP A 226 17.92 15.24 32.03
C ASP A 226 19.19 16.04 32.32
N LEU A 227 20.04 16.27 31.31
CA LEU A 227 21.23 17.12 31.42
C LEU A 227 20.83 18.55 31.81
N ALA A 228 19.90 19.16 31.07
CA ALA A 228 19.38 20.49 31.35
C ALA A 228 18.77 20.59 32.76
N ARG A 229 18.00 19.57 33.18
CA ARG A 229 17.42 19.51 34.52
C ARG A 229 18.51 19.44 35.59
N SER A 230 19.53 18.60 35.42
CA SER A 230 20.63 18.47 36.36
C SER A 230 21.44 19.77 36.47
N SER A 231 21.76 20.40 35.34
CA SER A 231 22.49 21.68 35.30
C SER A 231 21.70 22.81 35.94
N LEU A 232 20.38 22.86 35.74
CA LEU A 232 19.50 23.85 36.38
C LEU A 232 19.36 23.63 37.90
N LEU A 233 19.32 22.39 38.37
CA LEU A 233 19.33 22.09 39.81
C LEU A 233 20.65 22.52 40.46
N GLU A 234 21.79 22.19 39.85
CA GLU A 234 23.11 22.62 40.34
C GLU A 234 23.25 24.15 40.34
N LEU A 235 22.72 24.83 39.32
CA LEU A 235 22.63 26.29 39.30
C LEU A 235 21.73 26.83 40.42
N GLY A 236 20.59 26.20 40.69
CA GLY A 236 19.68 26.57 41.78
C GLY A 236 20.33 26.43 43.16
N ASP A 237 21.06 25.33 43.39
CA ASP A 237 21.83 25.09 44.61
C ASP A 237 22.96 26.13 44.76
N TYR A 238 23.65 26.44 43.66
CA TYR A 238 24.68 27.47 43.63
C TYR A 238 24.12 28.84 44.02
N ILE A 239 22.97 29.24 43.43
CA ILE A 239 22.31 30.52 43.71
C ILE A 239 21.79 30.59 45.15
N SER A 240 21.23 29.48 45.66
CA SER A 240 20.70 29.41 47.03
C SER A 240 21.81 29.41 48.10
N GLY A 241 23.03 28.99 47.73
CA GLY A 241 24.21 29.01 48.61
C GLY A 241 24.98 30.33 48.64
N ILE A 242 24.63 31.33 47.82
CA ILE A 242 25.36 32.60 47.67
C ILE A 242 25.52 33.35 49.00
N ASP A 243 24.59 33.21 49.95
CA ASP A 243 24.68 33.85 51.27
C ASP A 243 25.77 33.25 52.19
N ALA A 244 26.43 32.14 51.81
CA ALA A 244 27.36 31.39 52.66
C ALA A 244 28.77 31.15 52.09
N LEU A 245 29.10 31.65 50.88
CA LEU A 245 30.36 31.29 50.20
C LEU A 245 31.43 32.40 50.27
N PRO A 246 32.71 32.05 50.56
CA PRO A 246 33.83 33.00 50.48
C PRO A 246 34.03 33.51 49.04
N SER A 247 34.43 34.77 48.93
CA SER A 247 34.58 35.59 47.72
C SER A 247 35.58 35.12 46.64
N GLU A 248 36.00 33.84 46.65
CA GLU A 248 37.00 33.29 45.72
C GLU A 248 36.54 31.99 45.04
N ILE A 249 35.30 31.94 44.54
CA ILE A 249 34.83 30.83 43.70
C ILE A 249 34.64 31.34 42.28
N GLY A 250 35.39 30.75 41.35
CA GLY A 250 35.52 31.16 39.97
C GLY A 250 34.17 31.37 39.26
N THR A 251 34.02 32.56 38.67
CA THR A 251 32.85 33.02 37.92
C THR A 251 32.52 32.19 36.67
N SER A 252 33.34 31.19 36.34
CA SER A 252 33.24 30.40 35.11
C SER A 252 32.23 29.25 35.18
N ARG A 253 31.99 28.66 36.36
CA ARG A 253 31.18 27.43 36.51
C ARG A 253 29.67 27.64 36.30
N PRO A 254 29.04 28.71 36.82
CA PRO A 254 27.64 29.01 36.50
C PRO A 254 27.42 29.31 35.00
N GLY A 255 28.38 29.97 34.35
CA GLY A 255 28.34 30.21 32.90
C GLY A 255 28.37 28.92 32.10
N GLN A 256 29.23 27.96 32.46
CA GLN A 256 29.29 26.64 31.82
C GLN A 256 27.99 25.83 31.98
N LEU A 257 27.37 25.85 33.17
CA LEU A 257 26.09 25.18 33.41
C LEU A 257 24.95 25.82 32.61
N TRP A 258 24.97 27.15 32.44
CA TRP A 258 24.03 27.88 31.60
C TRP A 258 24.20 27.56 30.12
N ASP A 259 25.43 27.61 29.61
CA ASP A 259 25.75 27.28 28.22
C ASP A 259 25.37 25.82 27.90
N SER A 260 25.66 24.88 28.82
CA SER A 260 25.25 23.48 28.70
C SER A 260 23.72 23.31 28.66
N THR A 261 22.98 24.09 29.47
CA THR A 261 21.51 24.08 29.46
C THR A 261 20.96 24.60 28.14
N LEU A 262 21.54 25.68 27.60
CA LEU A 262 21.15 26.24 26.29
C LEU A 262 21.46 25.28 25.15
N GLU A 263 22.63 24.65 25.16
CA GLU A 263 23.01 23.65 24.16
C GLU A 263 22.06 22.44 24.20
N ALA A 264 21.77 21.92 25.39
CA ALA A 264 20.80 20.85 25.59
C ALA A 264 19.41 21.22 25.07
N ALA A 265 18.93 22.44 25.35
CA ALA A 265 17.65 22.92 24.85
C ALA A 265 17.62 23.03 23.30
N ASN A 266 18.71 23.52 22.68
CA ASN A 266 18.84 23.58 21.23
C ASN A 266 18.84 22.18 20.59
N ILE A 267 19.51 21.21 21.21
CA ILE A 267 19.48 19.81 20.75
C ILE A 267 18.07 19.22 20.86
N ILE A 268 17.35 19.45 21.96
CA ILE A 268 15.95 19.00 22.11
C ILE A 268 15.08 19.57 20.99
N ILE A 269 15.18 20.88 20.70
CA ILE A 269 14.43 21.52 19.62
C ILE A 269 14.77 20.87 18.27
N SER A 270 16.04 20.58 18.02
CA SER A 270 16.49 19.88 16.81
C SER A 270 15.91 18.46 16.71
N CYS A 271 15.92 17.70 17.82
CA CYS A 271 15.32 16.36 17.89
C CYS A 271 13.81 16.39 17.62
N CYS A 272 13.07 17.33 18.22
CA CYS A 272 11.64 17.49 17.99
C CYS A 272 11.33 17.90 16.54
N ALA A 273 12.12 18.80 15.96
CA ALA A 273 11.98 19.19 14.55
C ALA A 273 12.24 18.00 13.61
N HIS A 274 13.23 17.17 13.93
CA HIS A 274 13.51 15.95 13.17
C HIS A 274 12.36 14.93 13.27
N GLN A 275 11.86 14.67 14.47
CA GLN A 275 10.71 13.77 14.69
C GLN A 275 9.47 14.24 13.95
N ARG A 276 9.18 15.54 14.00
CA ARG A 276 8.05 16.11 13.27
C ARG A 276 8.15 15.81 11.77
N ARG A 277 9.33 15.98 11.17
CA ARG A 277 9.57 15.64 9.75
C ARG A 277 9.29 14.16 9.48
N ILE A 278 9.78 13.25 10.33
CA ILE A 278 9.54 11.80 10.17
C ILE A 278 8.04 11.49 10.23
N VAL A 279 7.31 12.06 11.18
CA VAL A 279 5.86 11.87 11.31
C VAL A 279 5.12 12.43 10.12
N ASP A 280 5.48 13.63 9.65
CA ASP A 280 4.87 14.26 8.47
C ASP A 280 5.12 13.41 7.19
N ASP A 281 6.32 12.83 7.04
CA ASP A 281 6.66 11.90 5.96
C ASP A 281 5.80 10.62 6.03
N ILE A 282 5.65 10.03 7.22
CA ILE A 282 4.82 8.82 7.43
C ILE A 282 3.35 9.10 7.14
N LEU A 283 2.81 10.22 7.61
CA LEU A 283 1.44 10.63 7.33
C LEU A 283 1.22 10.85 5.84
N THR A 284 2.21 11.42 5.16
CA THR A 284 2.17 11.59 3.70
C THR A 284 2.17 10.25 2.98
N LEU A 285 3.03 9.32 3.38
CA LEU A 285 3.06 7.97 2.83
C LEU A 285 1.75 7.21 3.07
N SER A 286 1.19 7.29 4.28
CA SER A 286 -0.10 6.67 4.60
C SER A 286 -1.24 7.22 3.73
N LYS A 287 -1.23 8.53 3.44
CA LYS A 287 -2.18 9.17 2.51
C LYS A 287 -1.97 8.72 1.06
N LEU A 288 -0.72 8.47 0.65
CA LEU A 288 -0.40 7.92 -0.67
C LEU A 288 -0.92 6.48 -0.81
N ASP A 289 -0.61 5.60 0.14
CA ASP A 289 -1.01 4.18 0.11
C ASP A 289 -2.55 4.01 0.18
N SER A 290 -3.25 4.93 0.88
CA SER A 290 -4.72 4.95 0.95
C SER A 290 -5.41 5.64 -0.24
N LYS A 291 -4.66 6.14 -1.24
CA LYS A 291 -5.18 6.95 -2.36
C LYS A 291 -5.95 8.21 -1.92
N LEU A 292 -5.70 8.70 -0.70
CA LEU A 292 -6.33 9.89 -0.14
C LEU A 292 -5.56 11.18 -0.45
N LEU A 293 -4.38 11.06 -1.09
CA LEU A 293 -3.60 12.21 -1.51
C LEU A 293 -4.16 12.76 -2.84
N THR A 294 -4.91 13.85 -2.75
CA THR A 294 -5.42 14.60 -3.90
C THR A 294 -4.52 15.78 -4.25
N ILE A 295 -4.51 16.14 -5.53
CA ILE A 295 -3.84 17.34 -6.05
C ILE A 295 -4.81 18.52 -5.94
N ALA A 296 -4.32 19.65 -5.46
CA ALA A 296 -5.06 20.90 -5.39
C ALA A 296 -4.46 21.93 -6.38
N PRO A 297 -4.87 21.90 -7.66
CA PRO A 297 -4.38 22.85 -8.66
C PRO A 297 -4.83 24.28 -8.31
N ALA A 298 -3.88 25.21 -8.28
CA ALA A 298 -4.14 26.63 -8.05
C ALA A 298 -3.30 27.50 -9.00
N PRO A 299 -3.76 28.71 -9.39
CA PRO A 299 -2.95 29.66 -10.14
C PRO A 299 -1.75 30.14 -9.31
N VAL A 300 -0.55 29.94 -9.84
CA VAL A 300 0.72 30.30 -9.21
C VAL A 300 1.55 31.16 -10.14
N LYS A 301 2.10 32.25 -9.62
CA LYS A 301 3.11 33.06 -10.28
C LYS A 301 4.50 32.49 -10.02
N LEU A 302 5.15 31.94 -11.05
CA LEU A 302 6.40 31.19 -10.91
C LEU A 302 7.55 32.04 -10.33
N SER A 303 7.64 33.32 -10.71
CA SER A 303 8.66 34.24 -10.18
C SER A 303 8.57 34.39 -8.66
N ASP A 304 7.36 34.42 -8.12
CA ASP A 304 7.12 34.65 -6.70
C ASP A 304 7.47 33.40 -5.90
N MET A 305 7.12 32.22 -6.44
CA MET A 305 7.53 30.93 -5.90
C MET A 305 9.06 30.79 -5.86
N LEU A 306 9.77 31.15 -6.93
CA LEU A 306 11.23 31.07 -6.97
C LEU A 306 11.89 32.05 -5.99
N THR A 307 11.34 33.26 -5.86
CA THR A 307 11.81 34.24 -4.89
C THR A 307 11.63 33.74 -3.45
N GLU A 308 10.50 33.09 -3.17
CA GLU A 308 10.23 32.47 -1.88
C GLU A 308 11.23 31.34 -1.57
N VAL A 309 11.45 30.40 -2.50
CA VAL A 309 12.44 29.32 -2.34
C VAL A 309 13.84 29.89 -2.10
N THR A 310 14.21 30.93 -2.86
CA THR A 310 15.51 31.61 -2.69
C THR A 310 15.67 32.16 -1.27
N ARG A 311 14.68 32.93 -0.79
CA ARG A 311 14.70 33.50 0.57
C ARG A 311 14.66 32.45 1.67
N MET A 312 13.92 31.36 1.45
CA MET A 312 13.77 30.29 2.43
C MET A 312 15.12 29.63 2.73
N PHE A 313 15.92 29.35 1.69
CA PHE A 313 17.17 28.60 1.83
C PHE A 313 18.42 29.48 1.91
N GLU A 314 18.33 30.79 1.70
CA GLU A 314 19.46 31.72 1.81
C GLU A 314 20.15 31.64 3.18
N VAL A 315 19.37 31.64 4.27
CA VAL A 315 19.89 31.56 5.64
C VAL A 315 20.51 30.20 5.93
N ASP A 316 19.87 29.12 5.48
CA ASP A 316 20.34 27.76 5.74
C ASP A 316 21.60 27.44 4.91
N ALA A 317 21.67 27.93 3.68
CA ALA A 317 22.86 27.86 2.83
C ALA A 317 24.02 28.66 3.43
N GLN A 318 23.76 29.86 3.96
CA GLN A 318 24.77 30.69 4.64
C GLN A 318 25.31 30.00 5.90
N LYS A 319 24.45 29.41 6.73
CA LYS A 319 24.86 28.62 7.91
C LYS A 319 25.69 27.39 7.52
N ALA A 320 25.36 26.78 6.39
CA ALA A 320 26.05 25.62 5.85
C ALA A 320 27.35 25.98 5.10
N ASP A 321 27.65 27.26 4.91
CA ASP A 321 28.74 27.76 4.07
C ASP A 321 28.68 27.17 2.65
N VAL A 322 27.48 27.20 2.05
CA VAL A 322 27.17 26.72 0.70
C VAL A 322 26.60 27.86 -0.13
N VAL A 323 27.06 28.02 -1.36
CA VAL A 323 26.50 29.00 -2.31
C VAL A 323 25.22 28.43 -2.91
N PHE A 324 24.07 29.02 -2.57
CA PHE A 324 22.79 28.66 -3.19
C PHE A 324 22.39 29.69 -4.25
N LYS A 325 22.03 29.20 -5.45
CA LYS A 325 21.59 30.04 -6.58
C LYS A 325 20.33 29.48 -7.21
N THR A 326 19.47 30.38 -7.67
CA THR A 326 18.32 30.07 -8.52
C THR A 326 18.56 30.64 -9.92
N ALA A 327 18.21 29.87 -10.94
CA ALA A 327 18.35 30.23 -12.34
C ALA A 327 17.06 29.90 -13.09
N THR A 328 16.67 30.75 -14.02
CA THR A 328 15.55 30.52 -14.94
C THR A 328 16.08 30.45 -16.36
N ASP A 329 15.61 29.46 -17.10
CA ASP A 329 15.95 29.32 -18.50
C ASP A 329 15.07 30.22 -19.40
N SER A 330 15.63 30.65 -20.53
CA SER A 330 14.94 31.49 -21.53
C SER A 330 13.65 30.88 -22.08
N SER A 331 13.48 29.55 -22.00
CA SER A 331 12.24 28.85 -22.37
C SER A 331 11.00 29.34 -21.61
N LEU A 332 11.14 29.82 -20.37
CA LEU A 332 10.01 30.34 -19.58
C LEU A 332 9.51 31.70 -20.08
N GLU A 333 10.40 32.52 -20.63
CA GLU A 333 10.03 33.81 -21.24
C GLU A 333 9.32 33.59 -22.59
N ILE A 334 9.72 32.55 -23.33
CA ILE A 334 9.14 32.19 -24.63
C ILE A 334 7.71 31.63 -24.48
N LEU A 335 7.40 30.98 -23.36
CA LEU A 335 6.11 30.36 -23.11
C LEU A 335 5.06 31.30 -22.49
N ASP A 336 5.40 32.59 -22.28
CA ASP A 336 4.55 33.59 -21.59
C ASP A 336 4.01 33.10 -20.23
N THR A 337 4.80 32.28 -19.53
CA THR A 337 4.40 31.61 -18.27
C THR A 337 4.50 32.53 -17.06
N GLY A 338 3.84 33.69 -17.12
CA GLY A 338 3.71 34.55 -15.94
C GLY A 338 2.94 33.82 -14.82
N TRP A 339 1.86 33.12 -15.19
CA TRP A 339 1.04 32.34 -14.28
C TRP A 339 0.81 30.93 -14.82
N ALA A 340 0.84 29.95 -13.93
CA ALA A 340 0.54 28.56 -14.26
C ALA A 340 -0.36 27.93 -13.19
N VAL A 341 -1.32 27.11 -13.60
CA VAL A 341 -2.12 26.29 -12.68
C VAL A 341 -1.34 25.03 -12.34
N LEU A 342 -0.96 24.87 -11.08
CA LEU A 342 -0.23 23.73 -10.53
C LEU A 342 -0.50 23.56 -9.03
N ASP A 343 -0.09 22.45 -8.44
CA ASP A 343 -0.17 22.25 -6.98
C ASP A 343 1.09 22.77 -6.28
N ARG A 344 0.99 24.00 -5.79
CA ARG A 344 2.10 24.68 -5.10
C ARG A 344 2.58 23.90 -3.89
N GLY A 345 1.67 23.35 -3.09
CA GLY A 345 2.00 22.71 -1.82
C GLY A 345 2.87 21.47 -2.03
N ARG A 346 2.49 20.63 -3.00
CA ARG A 346 3.24 19.41 -3.34
C ARG A 346 4.56 19.73 -4.03
N LEU A 347 4.55 20.68 -4.96
CA LEU A 347 5.78 21.11 -5.63
C LEU A 347 6.80 21.68 -4.63
N MET A 348 6.37 22.53 -3.69
CA MET A 348 7.24 23.07 -2.65
C MET A 348 7.78 21.97 -1.74
N GLN A 349 6.98 20.95 -1.40
CA GLN A 349 7.43 19.83 -0.59
C GLN A 349 8.56 19.04 -1.28
N VAL A 350 8.44 18.78 -2.59
CA VAL A 350 9.49 18.15 -3.41
C VAL A 350 10.76 19.01 -3.41
N LEU A 351 10.64 20.30 -3.72
CA LEU A 351 11.77 21.22 -3.80
C LEU A 351 12.49 21.35 -2.46
N ILE A 352 11.75 21.49 -1.36
CA ILE A 352 12.31 21.56 0.00
C ILE A 352 13.13 20.30 0.30
N ASN A 353 12.58 19.11 -0.01
CA ASN A 353 13.28 17.86 0.24
C ASN A 353 14.59 17.74 -0.58
N LEU A 354 14.54 18.04 -1.88
CA LEU A 354 15.72 17.98 -2.75
C LEU A 354 16.79 19.00 -2.34
N ILE A 355 16.42 20.26 -2.12
CA ILE A 355 17.36 21.33 -1.74
C ILE A 355 17.97 21.06 -0.37
N THR A 356 17.18 20.62 0.61
CA THR A 356 17.69 20.30 1.95
C THR A 356 18.71 19.15 1.89
N ASN A 357 18.45 18.13 1.06
CA ASN A 357 19.39 17.03 0.84
C ASN A 357 20.67 17.54 0.15
N SER A 358 20.54 18.32 -0.93
CA SER A 358 21.69 18.89 -1.64
C SER A 358 22.55 19.77 -0.74
N LEU A 359 21.97 20.66 0.07
CA LEU A 359 22.71 21.47 1.03
C LEU A 359 23.47 20.58 2.02
N LYS A 360 22.80 19.59 2.61
CA LYS A 360 23.36 18.66 3.60
C LYS A 360 24.56 17.86 3.09
N PHE A 361 24.50 17.35 1.85
CA PHE A 361 25.60 16.55 1.27
C PHE A 361 26.73 17.40 0.70
N THR A 362 26.53 18.70 0.56
CA THR A 362 27.53 19.64 0.00
C THR A 362 28.39 20.32 1.07
N GLN A 363 27.95 20.38 2.33
CA GLN A 363 28.59 21.18 3.40
C GLN A 363 30.06 20.81 3.69
N ARG A 364 30.47 19.57 3.38
CA ARG A 364 31.82 19.06 3.67
C ARG A 364 32.72 18.97 2.45
N GLU A 365 32.23 19.35 1.28
CA GLU A 365 32.97 19.27 0.03
C GLU A 365 33.84 20.52 -0.20
N ALA A 366 34.82 20.40 -1.08
CA ALA A 366 35.75 21.49 -1.41
C ALA A 366 35.07 22.59 -2.23
N VAL A 367 34.20 22.20 -3.17
CA VAL A 367 33.31 23.12 -3.90
C VAL A 367 31.94 22.99 -3.26
N ARG A 368 31.35 24.12 -2.87
CA ARG A 368 30.09 24.14 -2.13
C ARG A 368 29.06 24.99 -2.86
N ALA A 369 28.41 24.41 -3.85
CA ALA A 369 27.39 25.07 -4.65
C ALA A 369 26.17 24.19 -4.83
N VAL A 370 24.99 24.80 -4.70
CA VAL A 370 23.70 24.20 -5.03
C VAL A 370 22.96 25.17 -5.95
N THR A 371 22.51 24.68 -7.10
CA THR A 371 21.81 25.48 -8.11
C THR A 371 20.46 24.86 -8.42
N LEU A 372 19.38 25.63 -8.27
CA LEU A 372 18.05 25.29 -8.75
C LEU A 372 17.82 25.99 -10.09
N THR A 373 17.61 25.21 -11.16
CA THR A 373 17.27 25.71 -12.49
C THR A 373 15.84 25.34 -12.82
N VAL A 374 15.07 26.29 -13.38
CA VAL A 374 13.71 26.04 -13.88
C VAL A 374 13.60 26.39 -15.36
N SER A 375 13.00 25.48 -16.13
CA SER A 375 12.74 25.63 -17.55
C SER A 375 11.32 25.17 -17.90
N GLY A 376 10.86 25.45 -19.12
CA GLY A 376 9.54 25.05 -19.59
C GLY A 376 9.59 24.35 -20.95
N SER A 377 8.64 23.45 -21.21
CA SER A 377 8.51 22.75 -22.49
C SER A 377 7.04 22.55 -22.88
N LEU A 378 6.76 22.53 -24.18
CA LEU A 378 5.44 22.18 -24.75
C LEU A 378 5.24 20.67 -24.90
N SER A 379 6.34 19.93 -25.05
CA SER A 379 6.35 18.47 -25.16
C SER A 379 6.94 17.84 -23.90
N ARG A 380 6.55 16.59 -23.63
CA ARG A 380 7.09 15.82 -22.52
C ARG A 380 8.63 15.78 -22.59
N PRO A 381 9.35 16.22 -21.55
CA PRO A 381 10.81 16.16 -21.51
C PRO A 381 11.31 14.71 -21.43
N THR A 382 12.28 14.38 -22.27
CA THR A 382 12.99 13.09 -22.26
C THR A 382 14.19 13.13 -21.31
N GLU A 383 14.77 11.95 -21.01
CA GLU A 383 16.00 11.83 -20.22
C GLU A 383 17.16 12.65 -20.81
N GLN A 384 17.22 12.77 -22.14
CA GLN A 384 18.22 13.57 -22.85
C GLN A 384 18.00 15.08 -22.65
N ASP A 385 16.75 15.53 -22.54
CA ASP A 385 16.43 16.94 -22.37
C ASP A 385 16.82 17.45 -20.97
N LEU A 386 16.74 16.59 -19.95
CA LEU A 386 17.07 16.94 -18.56
C LEU A 386 18.46 16.48 -18.11
N ASP A 387 19.14 15.66 -18.92
CA ASP A 387 20.44 15.05 -18.61
C ASP A 387 20.41 14.22 -17.31
N VAL A 388 19.36 13.38 -17.18
CA VAL A 388 19.17 12.48 -16.02
C VAL A 388 18.60 11.13 -16.43
N ASP A 389 18.94 10.09 -15.67
CA ASP A 389 18.32 8.77 -15.77
C ASP A 389 16.97 8.83 -15.03
N TYR A 390 15.84 8.65 -15.73
CA TYR A 390 14.53 8.63 -15.06
C TYR A 390 14.34 7.33 -14.29
N VAL A 391 13.66 7.45 -13.15
CA VAL A 391 13.28 6.27 -12.37
C VAL A 391 12.10 5.60 -13.05
N PRO A 392 12.14 4.27 -13.34
CA PRO A 392 11.04 3.58 -13.99
C PRO A 392 9.74 3.73 -13.18
N ALA A 393 8.68 4.28 -13.81
CA ALA A 393 7.39 4.53 -13.14
C ALA A 393 6.84 3.25 -12.49
N GLY A 394 6.43 3.36 -11.23
CA GLY A 394 6.07 2.24 -10.38
C GLY A 394 4.58 2.01 -10.50
N ILE A 395 4.18 1.04 -11.32
CA ILE A 395 2.78 0.78 -11.71
C ILE A 395 2.24 1.96 -12.53
N ALA A 396 1.67 1.67 -13.71
CA ALA A 396 0.96 2.65 -14.51
C ALA A 396 -0.27 3.16 -13.74
N ARG A 397 -0.08 4.15 -12.86
CA ARG A 397 -1.19 4.98 -12.42
C ARG A 397 -1.67 5.71 -13.66
N ASP A 398 -2.97 5.65 -13.94
CA ASP A 398 -3.59 6.41 -15.01
C ASP A 398 -3.11 7.86 -14.86
N ARG A 399 -2.30 8.32 -15.82
CA ARG A 399 -1.78 9.69 -15.81
C ARG A 399 -2.98 10.60 -15.74
N VAL A 400 -3.05 11.45 -14.72
CA VAL A 400 -4.19 12.34 -14.49
C VAL A 400 -4.36 13.18 -15.75
N ARG A 401 -5.45 12.95 -16.49
CA ARG A 401 -5.83 13.84 -17.58
C ARG A 401 -6.13 15.19 -16.92
N LEU A 402 -5.49 16.25 -17.40
CA LEU A 402 -5.69 17.60 -16.87
C LEU A 402 -7.15 18.02 -17.11
N ASP A 403 -8.00 17.75 -16.12
CA ASP A 403 -9.44 18.01 -16.15
C ASP A 403 -9.74 19.51 -16.14
N SER A 404 -11.03 19.87 -16.22
CA SER A 404 -11.52 21.26 -16.22
C SER A 404 -11.04 22.11 -15.03
N GLN A 405 -10.64 21.49 -13.91
CA GLN A 405 -10.09 22.15 -12.72
C GLN A 405 -8.72 22.81 -12.94
N TRP A 406 -7.99 22.42 -13.99
CA TRP A 406 -6.66 22.98 -14.31
C TRP A 406 -6.73 24.24 -15.20
N GLY A 407 -7.94 24.76 -15.46
CA GLY A 407 -8.17 25.89 -16.35
C GLY A 407 -8.19 25.49 -17.83
N SER A 408 -8.43 26.44 -18.73
CA SER A 408 -8.54 26.21 -20.18
C SER A 408 -7.29 26.62 -20.98
N GLY A 409 -6.19 26.92 -20.30
CA GLY A 409 -4.95 27.32 -20.96
C GLY A 409 -4.18 26.17 -21.58
N GLN A 410 -3.09 26.51 -22.27
CA GLN A 410 -2.24 25.52 -22.95
C GLN A 410 -1.52 24.63 -21.94
N ASP A 411 -1.50 23.33 -22.23
CA ASP A 411 -0.74 22.34 -21.46
C ASP A 411 0.77 22.59 -21.65
N ILE A 412 1.49 22.68 -20.54
CA ILE A 412 2.94 22.89 -20.48
C ILE A 412 3.57 21.94 -19.47
N TYR A 413 4.85 21.67 -19.65
CA TYR A 413 5.67 20.94 -18.70
C TYR A 413 6.68 21.89 -18.07
N LEU A 414 6.64 22.00 -16.75
CA LEU A 414 7.61 22.79 -15.99
C LEU A 414 8.69 21.84 -15.46
N CYS A 415 9.94 22.12 -15.81
CA CYS A 415 11.09 21.31 -15.49
C CYS A 415 11.91 21.97 -14.39
N PHE A 416 12.34 21.19 -13.40
CA PHE A 416 13.12 21.63 -12.27
C PHE A 416 14.38 20.77 -12.16
N LYS A 417 15.53 21.42 -12.03
CA LYS A 417 16.84 20.78 -11.91
C LYS A 417 17.55 21.31 -10.68
N VAL A 418 17.80 20.45 -9.69
CA VAL A 418 18.57 20.74 -8.49
C VAL A 418 19.93 20.07 -8.64
N SER A 419 20.97 20.87 -8.90
CA SER A 419 22.34 20.40 -9.04
C SER A 419 23.17 20.81 -7.84
N ASP A 420 23.92 19.87 -7.28
CA ASP A 420 24.82 20.07 -6.16
C ASP A 420 26.23 19.57 -6.47
N THR A 421 27.21 20.05 -5.71
CA THR A 421 28.61 19.63 -5.76
C THR A 421 28.96 18.71 -4.58
N GLY A 422 28.00 17.90 -4.14
CA GLY A 422 28.14 16.98 -3.01
C GLY A 422 28.97 15.72 -3.30
N CYS A 423 28.92 14.74 -2.40
CA CYS A 423 29.68 13.50 -2.53
C CYS A 423 29.24 12.59 -3.69
N GLY A 424 28.05 12.79 -4.24
CA GLY A 424 27.49 11.99 -5.34
C GLY A 424 27.13 10.53 -4.99
N PHE A 425 26.61 9.81 -5.98
CA PHE A 425 26.18 8.41 -5.90
C PHE A 425 26.88 7.54 -6.95
N ASN A 426 27.06 6.25 -6.64
CA ASN A 426 27.42 5.22 -7.62
C ASN A 426 26.17 4.62 -8.30
N ASP A 427 26.37 3.80 -9.35
CA ASP A 427 25.24 3.24 -10.12
C ASP A 427 24.30 2.33 -9.30
N GLU A 428 24.85 1.57 -8.35
CA GLU A 428 24.03 0.72 -7.46
C GLU A 428 23.16 1.57 -6.52
N GLN A 429 23.71 2.68 -6.00
CA GLN A 429 22.99 3.63 -5.16
C GLN A 429 21.91 4.36 -5.97
N LYS A 430 22.19 4.79 -7.21
CA LYS A 430 21.19 5.44 -8.08
C LYS A 430 19.92 4.59 -8.23
N GLY A 431 20.06 3.28 -8.38
CA GLY A 431 18.94 2.35 -8.49
C GLY A 431 18.09 2.23 -7.23
N ARG A 432 18.68 2.45 -6.04
CA ARG A 432 18.01 2.23 -4.76
C ARG A 432 17.52 3.51 -4.07
N ILE A 433 18.07 4.69 -4.34
CA ILE A 433 17.78 5.92 -3.54
C ILE A 433 16.31 6.37 -3.58
N PHE A 434 15.52 5.90 -4.56
CA PHE A 434 14.09 6.17 -4.67
C PHE A 434 13.23 5.03 -4.11
N GLU A 435 13.80 3.96 -3.57
CA GLU A 435 13.07 2.89 -2.89
C GLU A 435 12.68 3.31 -1.46
N ARG A 436 11.62 2.70 -0.92
CA ARG A 436 11.17 2.96 0.46
C ARG A 436 12.28 2.62 1.46
N PHE A 437 12.58 3.55 2.37
CA PHE A 437 13.59 3.38 3.43
C PHE A 437 15.02 3.14 2.95
N SER A 438 15.30 3.46 1.69
CA SER A 438 16.64 3.30 1.16
C SER A 438 17.51 4.50 1.51
N GLN A 439 18.73 4.22 1.96
CA GLN A 439 19.77 5.21 2.20
C GLN A 439 21.04 4.80 1.44
N ALA A 440 21.71 5.77 0.82
CA ALA A 440 22.92 5.51 0.04
C ALA A 440 24.07 4.88 0.85
N SER A 441 24.09 4.98 2.19
CA SER A 441 25.07 4.29 3.03
C SER A 441 24.45 3.79 4.34
N PRO A 442 24.65 2.51 4.73
CA PRO A 442 24.19 1.97 6.02
C PRO A 442 24.85 2.63 7.25
N ARG A 443 26.04 3.23 7.07
CA ARG A 443 26.81 3.91 8.15
C ARG A 443 26.34 5.34 8.43
N THR A 444 25.30 5.80 7.74
CA THR A 444 24.84 7.20 7.78
C THR A 444 24.00 7.54 9.03
N HIS A 445 23.52 6.51 9.75
CA HIS A 445 22.81 6.64 11.03
C HIS A 445 23.56 7.50 12.06
N SER A 446 24.90 7.44 12.06
CA SER A 446 25.73 8.14 13.06
C SER A 446 26.19 9.54 12.64
N LYS A 447 26.11 9.92 11.35
CA LYS A 447 26.73 11.16 10.86
C LYS A 447 25.78 12.14 10.19
N TYR A 448 24.63 11.67 9.68
CA TYR A 448 23.74 12.53 8.89
C TYR A 448 22.24 12.29 9.01
N GLY A 449 21.70 11.18 9.53
CA GLY A 449 20.26 11.02 9.91
C GLY A 449 19.20 11.33 8.83
N GLY A 450 18.36 10.37 8.46
CA GLY A 450 17.23 10.61 7.55
C GLY A 450 16.33 9.40 7.43
N SER A 451 15.03 9.61 7.21
CA SER A 451 14.02 8.53 7.16
C SER A 451 14.17 7.58 5.96
N GLY A 452 14.93 7.98 4.92
CA GLY A 452 14.96 7.26 3.63
C GLY A 452 13.62 7.31 2.87
N LEU A 453 12.65 8.09 3.35
CA LEU A 453 11.32 8.21 2.73
C LEU A 453 11.19 9.43 1.82
N GLY A 454 11.98 10.49 2.04
CA GLY A 454 11.80 11.77 1.34
C GLY A 454 11.87 11.66 -0.19
N LEU A 455 12.85 10.94 -0.74
CA LEU A 455 12.99 10.77 -2.20
C LEU A 455 11.87 9.89 -2.78
N PHE A 456 11.49 8.82 -2.09
CA PHE A 456 10.33 8.00 -2.47
C PHE A 456 9.04 8.84 -2.50
N ILE A 457 8.77 9.63 -1.46
CA ILE A 457 7.60 10.52 -1.39
C ILE A 457 7.66 11.59 -2.50
N SER A 458 8.84 12.15 -2.77
CA SER A 458 9.01 13.15 -3.83
C SER A 458 8.65 12.57 -5.19
N ARG A 459 9.12 11.35 -5.47
CA ARG A 459 8.77 10.61 -6.68
C ARG A 459 7.25 10.40 -6.79
N GLU A 460 6.61 9.90 -5.75
CA GLU A 460 5.16 9.66 -5.73
C GLU A 460 4.34 10.94 -5.98
N MET A 461 4.77 12.08 -5.40
CA MET A 461 4.12 13.38 -5.62
C MET A 461 4.28 13.89 -7.05
N ILE A 462 5.42 13.61 -7.68
CA ILE A 462 5.69 14.01 -9.06
C ILE A 462 4.89 13.13 -10.02
N GLU A 463 4.85 11.82 -9.79
CA GLU A 463 4.04 10.89 -10.58
C GLU A 463 2.55 11.24 -10.51
N LEU A 464 2.04 11.63 -9.34
CA LEU A 464 0.67 12.14 -9.20
C LEU A 464 0.41 13.38 -10.07
N GLN A 465 1.39 14.28 -10.17
CA GLN A 465 1.34 15.49 -11.01
C GLN A 465 1.67 15.21 -12.50
N SER A 466 1.50 13.95 -12.94
CA SER A 466 1.80 13.49 -14.31
C SER A 466 3.24 13.79 -14.75
N GLY A 467 4.16 13.80 -13.79
CA GLY A 467 5.57 14.05 -13.96
C GLY A 467 6.43 12.80 -13.81
N GLU A 468 7.73 12.93 -14.09
CA GLU A 468 8.75 11.93 -13.75
C GLU A 468 9.94 12.63 -13.08
N ILE A 469 10.65 11.88 -12.23
CA ILE A 469 11.87 12.32 -11.55
C ILE A 469 13.02 11.38 -11.92
N GLY A 470 14.20 11.96 -12.04
CA GLY A 470 15.44 11.25 -12.33
C GLY A 470 16.63 11.84 -11.57
N VAL A 471 17.74 11.13 -11.68
CA VAL A 471 19.01 11.54 -11.09
C VAL A 471 20.17 11.28 -12.05
N SER A 472 21.09 12.23 -12.13
CA SER A 472 22.43 12.04 -12.70
C SER A 472 23.44 12.35 -11.61
N SER A 473 24.37 11.44 -11.34
CA SER A 473 25.36 11.65 -10.29
C SER A 473 26.60 10.81 -10.53
N ARG A 474 27.75 11.33 -10.06
CA ARG A 474 29.03 10.64 -10.06
C ARG A 474 29.72 10.85 -8.71
N PRO A 475 30.38 9.83 -8.13
CA PRO A 475 31.07 9.98 -6.85
C PRO A 475 32.14 11.08 -6.91
N GLY A 476 32.08 12.03 -5.99
CA GLY A 476 33.00 13.17 -5.86
C GLY A 476 32.76 14.36 -6.81
N TYR A 477 31.75 14.28 -7.69
CA TYR A 477 31.39 15.37 -8.61
C TYR A 477 30.01 15.98 -8.31
N GLY A 478 29.25 15.38 -7.39
CA GLY A 478 27.92 15.84 -7.00
C GLY A 478 26.77 15.09 -7.66
N SER A 479 25.57 15.59 -7.41
CA SER A 479 24.31 15.02 -7.87
C SER A 479 23.46 16.07 -8.55
N THR A 480 22.67 15.63 -9.51
CA THR A 480 21.69 16.44 -10.22
C THR A 480 20.38 15.67 -10.21
N PHE A 481 19.42 16.20 -9.48
CA PHE A 481 18.05 15.70 -9.48
C PHE A 481 17.23 16.56 -10.44
N ALA A 482 16.57 15.93 -11.40
CA ALA A 482 15.71 16.64 -12.31
C ALA A 482 14.34 15.98 -12.40
N PHE A 483 13.30 16.80 -12.50
CA PHE A 483 11.94 16.34 -12.67
C PHE A 483 11.13 17.33 -13.47
N TYR A 484 9.97 16.90 -13.94
CA TYR A 484 8.98 17.78 -14.53
C TYR A 484 7.61 17.56 -13.92
N VAL A 485 6.75 18.57 -13.98
CA VAL A 485 5.32 18.48 -13.62
C VAL A 485 4.48 19.02 -14.78
N ALA A 486 3.31 18.43 -14.98
CA ALA A 486 2.33 18.97 -15.92
C ALA A 486 1.62 20.17 -15.29
N ALA A 487 1.48 21.25 -16.05
CA ALA A 487 0.78 22.46 -15.65
C ALA A 487 0.00 23.04 -16.84
N ARG A 488 -0.87 24.01 -16.56
CA ARG A 488 -1.51 24.82 -17.61
C ARG A 488 -1.12 26.28 -17.48
N VAL A 489 -0.89 26.95 -18.61
CA VAL A 489 -0.75 28.40 -18.62
C VAL A 489 -2.05 29.02 -18.08
N ALA A 490 -1.93 29.99 -17.19
CA ALA A 490 -3.05 30.73 -16.64
C ALA A 490 -2.95 32.20 -17.02
N ALA A 491 -4.10 32.86 -17.21
CA ALA A 491 -4.14 34.30 -17.12
C ALA A 491 -3.93 34.72 -15.66
N ALA A 492 -3.40 35.92 -15.45
CA ALA A 492 -3.39 36.51 -14.12
C ALA A 492 -4.81 36.47 -13.55
N PRO A 493 -5.01 35.96 -12.32
CA PRO A 493 -6.34 35.93 -11.72
C PRO A 493 -6.89 37.37 -11.73
N PRO A 494 -8.18 37.56 -12.06
CA PRO A 494 -8.78 38.88 -12.05
C PRO A 494 -8.52 39.48 -10.67
N VAL A 495 -7.84 40.63 -10.66
CA VAL A 495 -7.59 41.38 -9.43
C VAL A 495 -8.97 41.63 -8.83
N ALA A 496 -9.33 40.89 -7.78
CA ALA A 496 -10.53 41.17 -7.02
C ALA A 496 -10.42 42.62 -6.60
N GLY A 497 -11.35 43.45 -7.08
CA GLY A 497 -11.34 44.88 -6.85
C GLY A 497 -11.17 45.15 -5.36
N ASP A 498 -10.10 45.86 -5.04
CA ASP A 498 -9.81 46.61 -3.82
C ASP A 498 -10.70 46.27 -2.60
N VAL A 499 -10.70 45.00 -2.17
CA VAL A 499 -10.96 44.70 -0.76
C VAL A 499 -9.61 44.91 -0.12
N SER A 500 -9.48 46.09 0.48
CA SER A 500 -8.37 46.52 1.29
C SER A 500 -7.95 45.37 2.23
N THR A 501 -6.99 44.57 1.79
CA THR A 501 -6.15 43.81 2.71
C THR A 501 -5.45 44.87 3.54
N PRO A 502 -5.51 44.85 4.87
CA PRO A 502 -4.78 45.82 5.66
C PRO A 502 -3.30 45.55 5.39
N ARG A 503 -2.74 46.39 4.52
CA ARG A 503 -1.32 46.49 4.23
C ARG A 503 -0.67 46.69 5.59
N VAL A 504 -0.02 45.64 6.11
CA VAL A 504 0.77 45.71 7.34
C VAL A 504 1.91 46.68 7.06
N MET A 505 1.60 47.95 7.33
CA MET A 505 2.54 49.04 7.28
C MET A 505 3.52 48.72 8.41
N GLN A 506 4.73 48.32 8.06
CA GLN A 506 5.85 48.32 8.99
C GLN A 506 6.08 49.75 9.46
N ARG A 507 5.29 50.17 10.45
CA ARG A 507 5.67 51.24 11.35
C ARG A 507 6.75 50.65 12.24
N ARG A 508 7.99 51.04 11.98
CA ARG A 508 9.01 51.07 13.04
C ARG A 508 8.46 51.96 14.15
N SER A 509 7.85 51.36 15.16
CA SER A 509 7.54 52.01 16.42
C SER A 509 8.65 51.67 17.40
N THR A 510 9.58 52.60 17.53
CA THR A 510 10.35 52.82 18.75
C THR A 510 9.37 53.10 19.89
N HIS A 511 9.03 52.12 20.73
CA HIS A 511 8.46 52.36 22.06
C HIS A 511 8.75 51.17 22.98
N GLU A 512 9.82 51.31 23.77
CA GLU A 512 9.87 50.77 25.13
C GLU A 512 8.93 51.62 26.00
N ASN A 513 7.77 51.07 26.37
CA ASN A 513 7.08 51.22 27.67
C ASN A 513 5.59 50.84 27.57
N GLY A 514 5.17 49.85 28.38
CA GLY A 514 3.77 49.51 28.67
C GLY A 514 3.10 48.52 27.71
N ARG A 515 3.43 47.22 27.77
CA ARG A 515 2.63 46.19 27.07
C ARG A 515 1.22 46.11 27.68
N ALA A 516 0.18 46.19 26.84
CA ALA A 516 -1.20 45.98 27.25
C ALA A 516 -1.38 44.56 27.83
N LYS A 517 -2.09 44.47 28.95
CA LYS A 517 -2.29 43.22 29.70
C LYS A 517 -3.66 42.64 29.38
N TYR A 518 -3.71 41.66 28.48
CA TYR A 518 -4.94 40.93 28.16
C TYR A 518 -5.26 39.82 29.18
N THR A 519 -6.55 39.55 29.34
CA THR A 519 -7.07 38.34 29.99
C THR A 519 -7.52 37.37 28.90
N ILE A 520 -6.91 36.18 28.87
CA ILE A 520 -7.05 35.22 27.78
C ILE A 520 -7.66 33.94 28.34
N LEU A 521 -8.73 33.44 27.73
CA LEU A 521 -9.25 32.10 27.98
C LEU A 521 -8.70 31.13 26.93
N VAL A 522 -8.00 30.09 27.38
CA VAL A 522 -7.52 29.00 26.53
C VAL A 522 -8.45 27.81 26.71
N VAL A 523 -9.08 27.38 25.61
CA VAL A 523 -9.95 26.20 25.54
C VAL A 523 -9.21 25.13 24.74
N GLU A 524 -8.66 24.13 25.42
CA GLU A 524 -7.76 23.11 24.85
C GLU A 524 -7.91 21.82 25.66
N ASP A 525 -8.06 20.66 25.04
CA ASP A 525 -8.29 19.39 25.74
C ASP A 525 -6.98 18.76 26.29
N ASN A 526 -5.85 19.05 25.66
CA ASN A 526 -4.56 18.53 26.07
C ASN A 526 -3.93 19.35 27.21
N LEU A 527 -3.83 18.74 28.39
CA LEU A 527 -3.26 19.36 29.61
C LEU A 527 -1.82 19.88 29.43
N VAL A 528 -1.01 19.27 28.55
CA VAL A 528 0.35 19.74 28.26
C VAL A 528 0.30 21.03 27.45
N ASN A 529 -0.55 21.10 26.43
CA ASN A 529 -0.74 22.29 25.62
C ASN A 529 -1.29 23.45 26.47
N GLN A 530 -2.28 23.19 27.33
CA GLN A 530 -2.77 24.16 28.31
C GLN A 530 -1.63 24.72 29.17
N LYS A 531 -0.79 23.84 29.74
CA LYS A 531 0.30 24.25 30.63
C LYS A 531 1.36 25.08 29.90
N VAL A 532 1.78 24.65 28.71
CA VAL A 532 2.79 25.36 27.91
C VAL A 532 2.28 26.73 27.46
N LEU A 533 1.07 26.79 26.89
CA LEU A 533 0.49 28.04 26.39
C LEU A 533 0.25 29.02 27.54
N ARG A 534 -0.27 28.54 28.68
CA ARG A 534 -0.42 29.35 29.90
C ARG A 534 0.92 29.92 30.37
N MET A 535 1.96 29.10 30.48
CA MET A 535 3.28 29.56 30.92
C MET A 535 3.86 30.62 29.97
N GLN A 536 3.73 30.44 28.66
CA GLN A 536 4.25 31.37 27.66
C GLN A 536 3.50 32.72 27.68
N LEU A 537 2.17 32.70 27.77
CA LEU A 537 1.35 33.92 27.84
C LEU A 537 1.50 34.65 29.18
N GLN A 538 1.60 33.92 30.30
CA GLN A 538 1.87 34.52 31.63
C GLN A 538 3.25 35.17 31.70
N LYS A 539 4.27 34.58 31.05
CA LYS A 539 5.61 35.18 30.93
C LYS A 539 5.59 36.53 30.20
N LEU A 540 4.62 36.74 29.31
CA LEU A 540 4.40 38.02 28.62
C LEU A 540 3.58 39.03 29.46
N GLY A 541 3.13 38.64 30.65
CA GLY A 541 2.40 39.50 31.59
C GLY A 541 0.88 39.36 31.55
N HIS A 542 0.33 38.49 30.68
CA HIS A 542 -1.11 38.27 30.52
C HIS A 542 -1.73 37.43 31.64
N ILE A 543 -3.02 37.63 31.89
CA ILE A 543 -3.81 36.76 32.77
C ILE A 543 -4.38 35.65 31.89
N VAL A 544 -4.20 34.39 32.29
CA VAL A 544 -4.59 33.25 31.46
C VAL A 544 -5.41 32.28 32.28
N HIS A 545 -6.61 32.01 31.81
CA HIS A 545 -7.49 30.96 32.32
C HIS A 545 -7.49 29.79 31.33
N VAL A 546 -7.57 28.57 31.82
CA VAL A 546 -7.54 27.35 31.00
C VAL A 546 -8.75 26.50 31.34
N VAL A 547 -9.38 25.93 30.31
CA VAL A 547 -10.52 25.01 30.39
C VAL A 547 -10.37 23.93 29.33
N SER A 548 -11.00 22.77 29.53
CA SER A 548 -10.69 21.56 28.76
C SER A 548 -11.66 21.25 27.61
N ASN A 549 -12.80 21.93 27.53
CA ASN A 549 -13.82 21.70 26.50
C ASN A 549 -14.79 22.89 26.39
N GLY A 550 -15.66 22.85 25.38
CA GLY A 550 -16.64 23.91 25.13
C GLY A 550 -17.68 24.11 26.25
N VAL A 551 -18.03 23.06 27.01
CA VAL A 551 -18.98 23.19 28.13
C VAL A 551 -18.36 23.98 29.28
N GLU A 552 -17.13 23.64 29.65
CA GLU A 552 -16.37 24.39 30.66
C GLU A 552 -16.12 25.83 30.22
N ALA A 553 -15.90 26.07 28.92
CA ALA A 553 -15.77 27.42 28.38
C ALA A 553 -17.06 28.24 28.59
N LEU A 554 -18.23 27.67 28.30
CA LEU A 554 -19.52 28.34 28.54
C LEU A 554 -19.77 28.59 30.03
N GLN A 555 -19.44 27.65 30.91
CA GLN A 555 -19.53 27.83 32.36
C GLN A 555 -18.57 28.91 32.86
N PHE A 556 -17.37 28.99 32.29
CA PHE A 556 -16.41 30.03 32.62
C PHE A 556 -16.94 31.41 32.25
N LEU A 557 -17.61 31.55 31.10
CA LEU A 557 -18.21 32.82 30.69
C LEU A 557 -19.21 33.35 31.71
N GLU A 558 -19.98 32.50 32.41
CA GLU A 558 -20.87 32.93 33.51
C GLU A 558 -20.16 33.69 34.63
N THR A 559 -18.84 33.53 34.77
CA THR A 559 -18.02 34.18 35.81
C THR A 559 -17.35 35.48 35.33
N THR A 560 -17.55 35.84 34.06
CA THR A 560 -16.91 36.99 33.42
C THR A 560 -17.80 38.22 33.39
N LEU A 561 -17.20 39.41 33.34
CA LEU A 561 -17.90 40.70 33.29
C LEU A 561 -18.73 40.89 32.02
N CYS A 562 -18.48 40.12 30.97
CA CYS A 562 -19.29 40.19 29.77
C CYS A 562 -20.60 39.39 29.87
N TRP A 563 -20.82 38.65 30.96
CA TRP A 563 -22.07 37.91 31.20
C TRP A 563 -23.14 38.76 31.87
N ASP A 564 -24.32 38.83 31.25
CA ASP A 564 -25.49 39.52 31.78
C ASP A 564 -26.37 38.51 32.54
N ASP A 565 -26.26 38.50 33.87
CA ASP A 565 -27.05 37.64 34.74
C ASP A 565 -28.45 38.20 34.97
N ARG A 566 -29.34 37.96 34.01
CA ARG A 566 -30.75 38.36 34.11
C ARG A 566 -31.61 37.43 34.98
N ASP A 567 -31.08 36.27 35.41
CA ASP A 567 -31.87 35.19 36.00
C ASP A 567 -31.47 34.76 37.43
N THR A 568 -30.36 35.21 38.03
CA THR A 568 -30.01 34.82 39.41
C THR A 568 -29.60 35.95 40.35
N SER A 569 -30.40 36.16 41.42
CA SER A 569 -30.10 37.05 42.55
C SER A 569 -29.12 36.45 43.57
N SER A 570 -28.27 35.50 43.19
CA SER A 570 -27.42 34.76 44.16
C SER A 570 -26.15 34.11 43.58
N LYS A 571 -25.47 34.74 42.62
CA LYS A 571 -24.09 34.38 42.28
C LYS A 571 -23.16 35.57 42.51
N SER A 572 -21.93 35.26 42.92
CA SER A 572 -20.84 36.21 43.14
C SER A 572 -20.69 37.17 41.98
N ASP A 573 -20.54 38.47 42.27
CA ASP A 573 -20.31 39.50 41.24
C ASP A 573 -19.23 39.02 40.25
N PRO A 574 -19.48 39.03 38.93
CA PRO A 574 -18.48 38.67 37.95
C PRO A 574 -17.27 39.61 38.09
N THR A 575 -16.06 39.06 38.16
CA THR A 575 -14.83 39.83 38.44
C THR A 575 -13.82 39.80 37.30
N ILE A 576 -14.06 39.00 36.27
CA ILE A 576 -13.08 38.72 35.22
C ILE A 576 -13.43 39.49 33.94
N ASP A 577 -12.62 40.50 33.60
CA ASP A 577 -12.70 41.17 32.29
C ASP A 577 -11.99 40.33 31.23
N LEU A 578 -12.73 39.49 30.51
CA LEU A 578 -12.18 38.58 29.50
C LEU A 578 -11.96 39.29 28.16
N SER A 579 -10.72 39.32 27.67
CA SER A 579 -10.35 40.03 26.44
C SER A 579 -10.52 39.19 25.18
N VAL A 580 -10.12 37.90 25.20
CA VAL A 580 -10.14 37.02 24.02
C VAL A 580 -10.22 35.55 24.42
N ILE A 581 -10.83 34.73 23.57
CA ILE A 581 -10.83 33.27 23.67
C ILE A 581 -9.91 32.69 22.59
N LEU A 582 -8.99 31.81 23.00
CA LEU A 582 -8.26 30.90 22.12
C LEU A 582 -8.93 29.55 22.20
N MET A 583 -9.48 29.05 21.09
CA MET A 583 -10.33 27.86 21.12
C MET A 583 -9.86 26.82 20.12
N ASP A 584 -9.56 25.63 20.62
CA ASP A 584 -9.35 24.45 19.78
C ASP A 584 -10.65 24.08 19.05
N MET A 585 -10.54 23.65 17.80
CA MET A 585 -11.69 23.24 16.99
C MET A 585 -12.19 21.85 17.36
N GLU A 586 -11.28 20.92 17.67
CA GLU A 586 -11.59 19.52 17.93
C GLU A 586 -11.38 19.22 19.41
N MET A 587 -12.46 19.10 20.17
CA MET A 587 -12.43 18.81 21.60
C MET A 587 -13.53 17.81 21.97
N PRO A 588 -13.32 16.94 22.96
CA PRO A 588 -14.35 16.05 23.48
C PRO A 588 -15.48 16.83 24.17
N VAL A 589 -16.64 16.17 24.34
CA VAL A 589 -17.88 16.70 24.94
C VAL A 589 -18.56 17.79 24.10
N MET A 590 -17.88 18.91 23.84
CA MET A 590 -18.37 20.00 22.99
C MET A 590 -17.20 20.59 22.20
N GLY A 591 -17.26 20.46 20.87
CA GLY A 591 -16.23 20.96 19.96
C GLY A 591 -16.27 22.48 19.78
N GLY A 592 -15.18 23.04 19.26
CA GLY A 592 -15.00 24.49 19.12
C GLY A 592 -16.03 25.16 18.21
N ILE A 593 -16.47 24.49 17.14
CA ILE A 593 -17.50 25.01 16.22
C ILE A 593 -18.85 25.16 16.94
N GLU A 594 -19.26 24.13 17.69
CA GLU A 594 -20.52 24.16 18.44
C GLU A 594 -20.46 25.21 19.56
N CYS A 595 -19.33 25.27 20.28
CA CYS A 595 -19.09 26.26 21.32
C CYS A 595 -19.13 27.70 20.77
N ALA A 596 -18.46 27.98 19.65
CA ALA A 596 -18.47 29.30 19.03
C ALA A 596 -19.89 29.73 18.61
N ARG A 597 -20.66 28.84 17.97
CA ARG A 597 -22.06 29.11 17.63
C ARG A 597 -22.91 29.40 18.86
N ARG A 598 -22.69 28.68 19.96
CA ARG A 598 -23.40 28.89 21.22
C ARG A 598 -23.05 30.25 21.82
N ILE A 599 -21.76 30.63 21.85
CA ILE A 599 -21.31 31.95 22.31
C ILE A 599 -21.95 33.06 21.47
N ARG A 600 -21.98 32.93 20.14
CA ARG A 600 -22.64 33.91 19.26
C ARG A 600 -24.16 33.95 19.46
N GLY A 601 -24.80 32.82 19.69
CA GLY A 601 -26.21 32.75 20.09
C GLY A 601 -26.48 33.54 21.37
N LEU A 602 -25.65 33.34 22.40
CA LEU A 602 -25.76 34.05 23.68
C LEU A 602 -25.47 35.56 23.55
N GLN A 603 -24.59 35.98 22.64
CA GLN A 603 -24.42 37.39 22.29
C GLN A 603 -25.68 37.97 21.64
N ASN A 604 -26.29 37.26 20.70
CA ASN A 604 -27.52 37.71 20.03
C ASN A 604 -28.73 37.77 20.98
N GLU A 605 -28.78 36.86 21.96
CA GLU A 605 -29.77 36.86 23.05
C GLU A 605 -29.51 37.97 24.10
N GLY A 606 -28.39 38.69 23.99
CA GLY A 606 -28.00 39.74 24.93
C GLY A 606 -27.54 39.22 26.29
N ARG A 607 -27.25 37.92 26.42
CA ARG A 607 -26.67 37.30 27.62
C ARG A 607 -25.16 37.52 27.71
N ILE A 608 -24.51 37.79 26.58
CA ILE A 608 -23.15 38.31 26.53
C ILE A 608 -23.21 39.76 26.04
N ALA A 609 -22.85 40.70 26.91
CA ALA A 609 -23.12 42.13 26.75
C ALA A 609 -22.29 42.82 25.65
N ARG A 610 -21.20 42.19 25.18
CA ARG A 610 -20.34 42.71 24.12
C ARG A 610 -19.89 41.60 23.17
N HIS A 611 -19.40 41.99 22.00
CA HIS A 611 -18.71 41.04 21.12
C HIS A 611 -17.43 40.55 21.81
N LEU A 612 -17.29 39.23 21.93
CA LEU A 612 -16.12 38.61 22.53
C LEU A 612 -15.24 38.00 21.42
N PRO A 613 -14.01 38.49 21.21
CA PRO A 613 -13.11 37.94 20.20
C PRO A 613 -12.80 36.45 20.42
N ILE A 614 -12.91 35.65 19.36
CA ILE A 614 -12.59 34.22 19.35
C ILE A 614 -11.57 33.95 18.24
N ILE A 615 -10.39 33.46 18.62
CA ILE A 615 -9.38 32.97 17.68
C ILE A 615 -9.41 31.45 17.68
N SER A 616 -9.64 30.87 16.52
CA SER A 616 -9.62 29.42 16.32
C SER A 616 -8.19 28.91 16.30
N VAL A 617 -7.96 27.76 16.94
CA VAL A 617 -6.68 27.08 16.97
C VAL A 617 -6.88 25.70 16.34
N SER A 618 -6.42 25.49 15.11
CA SER A 618 -6.72 24.27 14.34
C SER A 618 -5.46 23.52 13.91
N ALA A 619 -5.52 22.20 13.73
CA ALA A 619 -4.36 21.40 13.33
C ALA A 619 -3.96 21.53 11.84
N ASN A 620 -4.74 22.23 11.01
CA ASN A 620 -4.59 22.17 9.55
C ASN A 620 -5.00 23.50 8.88
N ALA A 621 -4.04 24.12 8.19
CA ALA A 621 -4.14 25.46 7.59
C ALA A 621 -4.82 25.47 6.20
N ARG A 622 -5.80 24.60 5.95
CA ARG A 622 -6.53 24.65 4.67
C ARG A 622 -7.47 25.85 4.65
N ASP A 623 -7.53 26.56 3.53
CA ASP A 623 -8.46 27.69 3.33
C ASP A 623 -9.93 27.30 3.66
N ALA A 624 -10.30 26.04 3.42
CA ALA A 624 -11.63 25.52 3.76
C ALA A 624 -11.90 25.44 5.28
N GLN A 625 -10.91 25.13 6.12
CA GLN A 625 -11.08 25.08 7.59
C GLN A 625 -11.03 26.47 8.21
N VAL A 626 -10.23 27.38 7.65
CA VAL A 626 -10.26 28.80 8.00
C VAL A 626 -11.62 29.40 7.64
N GLY A 627 -12.14 29.09 6.45
CA GLY A 627 -13.50 29.46 6.03
C GLY A 627 -14.57 28.95 6.99
N SER A 628 -14.52 27.67 7.36
CA SER A 628 -15.46 27.07 8.32
C SER A 628 -15.40 27.70 9.72
N ALA A 629 -14.22 28.17 10.16
CA ALA A 629 -14.07 28.88 11.44
C ALA A 629 -14.71 30.28 11.39
N LEU A 630 -14.55 31.01 10.29
CA LEU A 630 -15.19 32.30 10.10
C LEU A 630 -16.71 32.16 9.95
N GLU A 631 -17.19 31.15 9.21
CA GLU A 631 -18.61 30.87 9.03
C GLU A 631 -19.35 30.52 10.33
N CYS A 632 -18.66 29.89 11.29
CA CYS A 632 -19.24 29.59 12.60
C CYS A 632 -19.19 30.77 13.58
N GLY A 633 -18.65 31.91 13.13
CA GLY A 633 -18.64 33.18 13.84
C GLY A 633 -17.36 33.45 14.61
N MET A 634 -16.27 32.70 14.43
CA MET A 634 -14.95 33.05 14.99
C MET A 634 -14.35 34.22 14.21
N ASP A 635 -13.46 34.99 14.85
CA ASP A 635 -12.96 36.27 14.31
C ASP A 635 -11.62 36.13 13.55
N ASP A 636 -10.82 35.13 13.92
CA ASP A 636 -9.56 34.81 13.24
C ASP A 636 -9.18 33.34 13.49
N ALA A 637 -8.16 32.85 12.78
CA ALA A 637 -7.64 31.50 12.88
C ALA A 637 -6.11 31.48 12.98
N ILE A 638 -5.58 30.49 13.70
CA ILE A 638 -4.15 30.14 13.75
C ILE A 638 -3.97 28.62 13.66
N SER A 639 -2.98 28.17 12.87
CA SER A 639 -2.71 26.74 12.67
C SER A 639 -1.69 26.22 13.67
N LYS A 640 -1.98 25.10 14.34
CA LYS A 640 -1.02 24.32 15.12
C LYS A 640 -0.02 23.61 14.19
N PRO A 641 1.25 23.46 14.61
CA PRO A 641 1.86 24.13 15.75
C PRO A 641 2.18 25.60 15.42
N PHE A 642 1.86 26.52 16.33
CA PHE A 642 2.13 27.96 16.21
C PHE A 642 3.09 28.46 17.29
N ARG A 643 3.71 29.62 17.08
CA ARG A 643 4.48 30.32 18.11
C ARG A 643 3.62 31.41 18.73
N VAL A 644 3.76 31.63 20.04
CA VAL A 644 3.07 32.75 20.72
C VAL A 644 3.43 34.11 20.12
N ALA A 645 4.64 34.25 19.56
CA ALA A 645 5.04 35.44 18.82
C ALA A 645 4.16 35.74 17.60
N ASP A 646 3.60 34.72 16.96
CA ASP A 646 2.70 34.86 15.79
C ASP A 646 1.25 35.09 16.23
N LEU A 647 0.90 34.65 17.44
CA LEU A 647 -0.43 34.81 18.03
C LEU A 647 -0.67 36.21 18.59
N MET A 648 0.34 36.82 19.22
CA MET A 648 0.20 38.12 19.88
C MET A 648 -0.27 39.25 18.94
N PRO A 649 0.22 39.39 17.69
CA PRO A 649 -0.28 40.39 16.76
C PRO A 649 -1.77 40.21 16.43
N LYS A 650 -2.26 38.97 16.34
CA LYS A 650 -3.68 38.67 16.08
C LYS A 650 -4.57 39.06 17.26
N ILE A 651 -4.12 38.77 18.50
CA ILE A 651 -4.83 39.19 19.71
C ILE A 651 -4.92 40.72 19.78
N ALA A 652 -3.80 41.42 19.61
CA ALA A 652 -3.80 42.89 19.66
C ALA A 652 -4.71 43.49 18.58
N ALA A 653 -4.69 42.95 17.37
CA ALA A 653 -5.53 43.42 16.27
C ALA A 653 -7.04 43.25 16.51
N LEU A 654 -7.46 42.28 17.32
CA LEU A 654 -8.88 42.03 17.61
C LEU A 654 -9.38 42.68 18.91
N VAL A 655 -8.48 42.92 19.86
CA VAL A 655 -8.83 43.46 21.18
C VAL A 655 -8.66 44.98 21.22
N ASP A 656 -7.65 45.52 20.52
CA ASP A 656 -7.36 46.97 20.52
C ASP A 656 -8.06 47.72 19.36
N SER A 657 -8.90 47.03 18.57
CA SER A 657 -9.61 47.54 17.39
C SER A 657 -10.88 48.32 17.68
#